data_AF-R9GYQ7-F1
#
_entry.id   AF-R9GYQ7-F1
#
_cell.length_a   1.000
_cell.length_b   1.000
_cell.length_c   1.000
_cell.angle_alpha   90.00
_cell.angle_beta   90.00
_cell.angle_gamma   90.00
#
_symmetry.space_group_name_H-M   'P 1'
#
loop_
_entity.id
_entity.type
_entity.pdbx_description
1 polymer ?
#
loop_
_entity_poly.entity_id
_entity_poly.type
_entity_poly.pdbx_seq_one_letter_code
_entity_poly.pdbx_strand_id
1 'polypeptide(L)'
;MSGKPVSFASVYIKGSNMSTMANENGYYKLNAAPGEYTLIFRFVGYKSLEMQINVKNSLKLDIGLQKEIYTLDEVTITQTNEDPANEIIRNIISKRKYLRATPSYECDVYTKGVQKLISAPKRIMGENVEKALHLDTNRRGILYQSETLSKLYFKYPNRKEIMLASKVAGDKQGFSFNRASDLQINFYDNTIQWTALGNQKFVSPVADNAFHYYDFQLIGTIVENGHEVEKIKVTPKGKYVPAFKGYIYVLKGDGRLYSVDLYLTEQSKINFVDTLHISQHYNEVQKAYWVPSDITITFKGKVLGFTFAGYFTGLYSNYIPNPSFASNFFGDEIIRIDKGVNKFDSDWWDKARPVPLTLDEEDNYYSKDLFDKKSQSKPYRDSVQRETNKFKPIRYALVGQRIENVHTNSYWYFYPLHNTVFYNTVEGWGVRLRARYVKSLGLRRSVEFEPNFRYGFASKTTNANAELTFRVDTLHHASFSFRGGSDFLDLNNRGTVNLFYNTLTTLFEGRNYLKLFRSKFAAFSAQSEVLNGLMVNGGVEIAKRIPMRNSSFASIFDRTSKMTTSNNPLDPTSEADIFPINNAFSVEAKLSYTFGQHYTTRPDGKVYEQARLPTIMMDYRKGIPGVLKSVVDYDFISADIFQDKIPTGLWGYSSFYISAGKFLNTESLYYPDMHHFTGNQTAIYNPLFPNFHFLDFYAYTTNDKFLEVHYEHNFAGRFLSKIPIVRKMKLEEIVGGAYLTQPLLSYHEAYVGLQRLVFRLDYGMSWSPGRRAYRAFRLFYGF
;
A
#
# COMPACT_ATOMS: atom_id res chain seq x y z
N MET A 1 1.77 41.95 20.57
CA MET A 1 1.28 40.67 20.00
C MET A 1 1.55 40.68 18.50
N SER A 2 1.99 39.58 17.89
CA SER A 2 2.33 39.56 16.45
C SER A 2 1.12 39.55 15.50
N GLY A 3 -0.10 39.45 16.04
CA GLY A 3 -1.35 39.39 15.27
C GLY A 3 -1.54 38.10 14.47
N LYS A 4 -0.59 37.16 14.52
CA LYS A 4 -0.67 35.88 13.81
C LYS A 4 -1.50 34.86 14.60
N PRO A 5 -2.35 34.07 13.94
CA PRO A 5 -3.11 33.01 14.60
C PRO A 5 -2.19 31.92 15.15
N VAL A 6 -2.57 31.36 16.30
CA VAL A 6 -1.93 30.16 16.85
C VAL A 6 -2.79 28.96 16.43
N SER A 7 -2.45 28.38 15.28
CA SER A 7 -3.13 27.23 14.70
C SER A 7 -3.06 26.03 15.64
N PHE A 8 -4.14 25.25 15.76
CA PHE A 8 -4.15 23.98 16.50
C PHE A 8 -3.84 24.09 18.01
N ALA A 9 -4.02 25.27 18.61
CA ALA A 9 -3.98 25.42 20.06
C ALA A 9 -5.11 24.61 20.74
N SER A 10 -4.76 23.81 21.73
CA SER A 10 -5.71 23.03 22.53
C SER A 10 -6.34 23.93 23.60
N VAL A 11 -7.65 23.77 23.81
CA VAL A 11 -8.41 24.47 24.85
C VAL A 11 -9.23 23.46 25.63
N TYR A 12 -9.09 23.43 26.95
CA TYR A 12 -9.80 22.46 27.79
C TYR A 12 -10.25 23.06 29.12
N ILE A 13 -11.29 22.47 29.70
CA ILE A 13 -11.78 22.84 31.02
C ILE A 13 -10.98 22.07 32.06
N LYS A 14 -10.34 22.79 33.00
CA LYS A 14 -9.57 22.21 34.10
C LYS A 14 -10.44 21.25 34.91
N GLY A 15 -9.98 20.00 35.07
CA GLY A 15 -10.71 18.96 35.81
C GLY A 15 -11.87 18.29 35.05
N SER A 16 -12.03 18.56 33.75
CA SER A 16 -13.06 17.95 32.89
C SER A 16 -12.45 17.24 31.69
N ASN A 17 -13.21 16.32 31.09
CA ASN A 17 -12.87 15.71 29.79
C ASN A 17 -13.26 16.60 28.59
N MET A 18 -13.90 17.75 28.84
CA MET A 18 -14.30 18.68 27.79
C MET A 18 -13.10 19.45 27.23
N SER A 19 -12.80 19.22 25.96
CA SER A 19 -11.72 19.89 25.23
C SER A 19 -12.13 20.18 23.78
N THR A 20 -11.50 21.21 23.22
CA THR A 20 -11.56 21.61 21.81
C THR A 20 -10.13 21.90 21.35
N MET A 21 -9.94 22.02 20.05
CA MET A 21 -8.69 22.49 19.48
C MET A 21 -9.00 23.52 18.40
N ALA A 22 -8.19 24.58 18.35
CA ALA A 22 -8.30 25.61 17.33
C ALA A 22 -8.05 25.02 15.94
N ASN A 23 -8.70 25.57 14.91
CA ASN A 23 -8.43 25.19 13.53
C ASN A 23 -7.12 25.83 13.02
N GLU A 24 -6.80 25.62 11.73
CA GLU A 24 -5.58 26.15 11.12
C GLU A 24 -5.52 27.71 11.15
N ASN A 25 -6.66 28.38 11.32
CA ASN A 25 -6.79 29.84 11.41
C ASN A 25 -6.85 30.35 12.87
N GLY A 26 -6.70 29.48 13.87
CA GLY A 26 -6.72 29.85 15.28
C GLY A 26 -8.10 30.04 15.91
N TYR A 27 -9.19 29.72 15.19
CA TYR A 27 -10.55 29.74 15.75
C TYR A 27 -10.85 28.44 16.48
N TYR A 28 -11.47 28.54 17.65
CA TYR A 28 -11.91 27.41 18.48
C TYR A 28 -13.36 27.58 18.91
N LYS A 29 -14.01 26.48 19.30
CA LYS A 29 -15.37 26.51 19.84
C LYS A 29 -15.53 25.42 20.88
N LEU A 30 -15.90 25.79 22.10
CA LEU A 30 -16.17 24.86 23.19
C LEU A 30 -17.62 25.05 23.66
N ASN A 31 -18.41 23.98 23.59
CA ASN A 31 -19.77 23.99 24.11
C ASN A 31 -19.74 23.57 25.59
N ALA A 32 -20.22 24.44 26.48
CA ALA A 32 -20.35 24.18 27.90
C ALA A 32 -21.73 24.64 28.40
N ALA A 33 -22.27 23.95 29.41
CA ALA A 33 -23.49 24.39 30.08
C ALA A 33 -23.22 25.72 30.85
N PRO A 34 -24.26 26.46 31.27
CA PRO A 34 -24.05 27.61 32.15
C PRO A 34 -23.37 27.20 33.46
N GLY A 35 -22.34 27.94 33.87
CA GLY A 35 -21.52 27.61 35.04
C GLY A 35 -20.19 28.35 35.10
N GLU A 36 -19.44 28.12 36.17
CA GLU A 36 -18.09 28.65 36.34
C GLU A 36 -17.05 27.61 35.93
N TYR A 37 -16.12 28.01 35.06
CA TYR A 37 -15.09 27.14 34.51
C TYR A 37 -13.73 27.81 34.56
N THR A 38 -12.69 27.02 34.71
CA THR A 38 -11.32 27.44 34.43
C THR A 38 -10.90 26.85 33.09
N LEU A 39 -10.73 27.69 32.07
CA LEU A 39 -10.20 27.31 30.78
C LEU A 39 -8.68 27.33 30.79
N ILE A 40 -8.07 26.34 30.14
CA ILE A 40 -6.64 26.29 29.90
C ILE A 40 -6.41 26.30 28.40
N PHE A 41 -5.59 27.25 27.95
CA PHE A 41 -5.15 27.37 26.56
C PHE A 41 -3.69 26.93 26.47
N ARG A 42 -3.39 25.93 25.64
CA ARG A 42 -2.04 25.39 25.47
C ARG A 42 -1.68 25.20 24.01
N PHE A 43 -0.43 25.49 23.67
CA PHE A 43 0.17 25.14 22.39
C PHE A 43 1.68 24.99 22.55
N VAL A 44 2.32 24.07 21.80
CA VAL A 44 3.76 23.80 21.98
C VAL A 44 4.58 25.08 21.76
N GLY A 45 5.43 25.42 22.74
CA GLY A 45 6.29 26.60 22.69
C GLY A 45 5.67 27.90 23.17
N TYR A 46 4.43 27.88 23.69
CA TYR A 46 3.74 29.02 24.28
C TYR A 46 3.45 28.75 25.75
N LYS A 47 3.38 29.83 26.53
CA LYS A 47 3.00 29.77 27.94
C LYS A 47 1.52 29.42 28.06
N SER A 48 1.23 28.36 28.80
CA SER A 48 -0.14 27.98 29.10
C SER A 48 -0.87 29.10 29.84
N LEU A 49 -2.06 29.45 29.38
CA LEU A 49 -2.90 30.48 29.99
C LEU A 49 -4.08 29.82 30.69
N GLU A 50 -4.19 30.01 32.00
CA GLU A 50 -5.39 29.67 32.76
C GLU A 50 -6.29 30.90 32.90
N MET A 51 -7.58 30.74 32.62
CA MET A 51 -8.56 31.82 32.70
C MET A 51 -9.85 31.32 33.34
N GLN A 52 -10.28 31.94 34.43
CA GLN A 52 -11.61 31.71 34.99
C GLN A 52 -12.66 32.47 34.18
N ILE A 53 -13.74 31.79 33.84
CA ILE A 53 -14.88 32.34 33.11
C ILE A 53 -16.19 31.92 33.77
N ASN A 54 -17.18 32.80 33.70
CA ASN A 54 -18.56 32.49 34.10
C ASN A 54 -19.44 32.50 32.85
N VAL A 55 -19.88 31.31 32.44
CA VAL A 55 -20.70 31.10 31.26
C VAL A 55 -22.16 31.25 31.66
N LYS A 56 -22.81 32.33 31.19
CA LYS A 56 -24.28 32.51 31.27
C LYS A 56 -24.93 32.36 29.90
N ASN A 57 -24.29 32.96 28.89
CA ASN A 57 -24.65 32.93 27.47
C ASN A 57 -23.39 32.64 26.64
N SER A 58 -23.51 32.56 25.31
CA SER A 58 -22.37 32.45 24.40
C SER A 58 -21.35 33.58 24.61
N LEU A 59 -20.10 33.22 24.91
CA LEU A 59 -18.99 34.16 25.09
C LEU A 59 -18.04 34.10 23.89
N LYS A 60 -17.60 35.27 23.42
CA LYS A 60 -16.48 35.38 22.49
C LYS A 60 -15.25 35.82 23.27
N LEU A 61 -14.19 35.02 23.19
CA LEU A 61 -12.91 35.27 23.86
C LEU A 61 -11.81 35.29 22.79
N ASP A 62 -11.14 36.43 22.66
CA ASP A 62 -9.98 36.57 21.77
C ASP A 62 -8.71 36.49 22.64
N ILE A 63 -8.01 35.36 22.58
CA ILE A 63 -6.91 35.03 23.50
C ILE A 63 -5.56 35.14 22.80
N GLY A 64 -4.68 36.00 23.34
CA GLY A 64 -3.29 36.08 22.91
C GLY A 64 -2.37 35.23 23.77
N LEU A 65 -1.78 34.19 23.19
CA LEU A 65 -0.76 33.38 23.87
C LEU A 65 0.63 34.04 23.77
N GLN A 66 1.34 34.09 24.89
CA GLN A 66 2.71 34.56 24.94
C GLN A 66 3.65 33.40 24.62
N LYS A 67 4.69 33.66 23.83
CA LYS A 67 5.76 32.67 23.64
C LYS A 67 6.41 32.41 25.00
N GLU A 68 6.67 31.15 25.28
CA GLU A 68 7.27 30.77 26.56
C GLU A 68 8.73 31.23 26.60
N ILE A 69 9.14 31.79 27.74
CA ILE A 69 10.52 32.20 28.01
C ILE A 69 11.15 31.12 28.89
N TYR A 70 12.20 30.49 28.40
CA TYR A 70 12.89 29.40 29.09
C TYR A 70 14.04 29.97 29.92
N THR A 71 14.17 29.55 31.17
CA THR A 71 15.30 29.90 32.03
C THR A 71 16.32 28.76 32.00
N LEU A 72 17.59 29.08 31.79
CA LEU A 72 18.68 28.13 32.01
C LEU A 72 18.99 28.12 33.50
N ASP A 73 18.90 26.93 34.12
CA ASP A 73 19.42 26.73 35.46
C ASP A 73 20.93 27.02 35.45
N GLU A 74 21.46 27.58 36.54
CA GLU A 74 22.88 27.91 36.67
C GLU A 74 23.69 26.61 36.51
N VAL A 75 24.36 26.45 35.36
CA VAL A 75 25.10 25.23 35.06
C VAL A 75 26.30 25.18 36.00
N THR A 76 26.20 24.36 37.05
CA THR A 76 27.37 24.00 37.84
C THR A 76 28.34 23.35 36.88
N ILE A 77 29.52 23.94 36.65
CA ILE A 77 30.52 23.44 35.72
C ILE A 77 30.82 21.99 36.08
N THR A 78 30.22 21.05 35.35
CA THR A 78 30.50 19.64 35.49
C THR A 78 31.88 19.41 34.88
N GLN A 79 32.68 18.55 35.52
CA GLN A 79 34.06 18.25 35.10
C GLN A 79 34.17 17.72 33.65
N THR A 80 33.04 17.41 32.99
CA THR A 80 32.96 16.74 31.69
C THR A 80 32.69 17.66 30.50
N ASN A 81 32.47 18.97 30.68
CA ASN A 81 32.27 19.94 29.58
C ASN A 81 31.16 19.54 28.58
N GLU A 82 30.17 18.77 29.03
CA GLU A 82 29.09 18.19 28.22
C GLU A 82 27.76 18.94 28.47
N ASP A 83 26.91 19.09 27.44
CA ASP A 83 25.60 19.71 27.58
C ASP A 83 24.68 18.88 28.51
N PRO A 84 24.00 19.49 29.51
CA PRO A 84 23.12 18.78 30.43
C PRO A 84 22.01 17.95 29.75
N ALA A 85 21.57 18.34 28.54
CA ALA A 85 20.61 17.56 27.77
C ALA A 85 21.07 16.12 27.52
N ASN A 86 22.38 15.88 27.41
CA ASN A 86 22.90 14.54 27.17
C ASN A 86 22.64 13.61 28.37
N GLU A 87 22.75 14.11 29.60
CA GLU A 87 22.42 13.33 30.79
C GLU A 87 20.92 13.01 30.84
N ILE A 88 20.06 14.00 30.57
CA ILE A 88 18.61 13.83 30.51
C ILE A 88 18.25 12.75 29.47
N ILE A 89 18.78 12.85 28.26
CA ILE A 89 18.51 11.87 27.20
C ILE A 89 19.00 10.46 27.58
N ARG A 90 20.17 10.31 28.21
CA ARG A 90 20.64 9.01 28.73
C ARG A 90 19.67 8.44 29.76
N ASN A 91 19.14 9.27 30.65
CA ASN A 91 18.13 8.86 31.63
C ASN A 91 16.86 8.34 30.94
N ILE A 92 16.34 9.07 29.95
CA ILE A 92 15.18 8.64 29.16
C ILE A 92 15.46 7.31 28.47
N ILE A 93 16.61 7.18 27.80
CA ILE A 93 17.01 5.94 27.10
C ILE A 93 17.07 4.76 28.08
N SER A 94 17.62 4.96 29.29
CA SER A 94 17.71 3.92 30.31
C SER A 94 16.34 3.40 30.77
N LYS A 95 15.33 4.28 30.84
CA LYS A 95 13.95 3.97 31.24
C LYS A 95 13.02 3.67 30.06
N ARG A 96 13.48 3.82 28.82
CA ARG A 96 12.67 3.82 27.58
C ARG A 96 11.74 2.61 27.47
N LYS A 97 12.22 1.40 27.79
CA LYS A 97 11.42 0.17 27.70
C LYS A 97 10.18 0.23 28.61
N TYR A 98 10.32 0.80 29.80
CA TYR A 98 9.23 1.02 30.75
C TYR A 98 8.31 2.15 30.27
N LEU A 99 8.87 3.30 29.88
CA LEU A 99 8.11 4.46 29.39
C LEU A 99 7.28 4.15 28.13
N ARG A 100 7.82 3.30 27.25
CA ARG A 100 7.17 2.83 26.02
C ARG A 100 5.94 1.98 26.28
N ALA A 101 5.98 1.16 27.33
CA ALA A 101 4.95 0.19 27.65
C ALA A 101 3.77 0.84 28.39
N THR A 102 3.48 2.13 28.13
CA THR A 102 2.45 2.95 28.78
C THR A 102 1.28 2.09 29.24
N PRO A 103 0.80 2.26 30.49
CA PRO A 103 -0.29 1.44 31.00
C PRO A 103 -1.46 1.44 30.03
N SER A 104 -2.10 0.28 29.87
CA SER A 104 -3.15 0.10 28.87
C SER A 104 -4.27 1.11 29.07
N TYR A 105 -4.93 1.51 28.00
CA TYR A 105 -6.02 2.47 28.10
C TYR A 105 -7.08 2.27 27.02
N GLU A 106 -8.24 2.85 27.28
CA GLU A 106 -9.34 3.04 26.35
C GLU A 106 -9.63 4.54 26.27
N CYS A 107 -9.90 5.06 25.07
CA CYS A 107 -10.23 6.47 24.86
C CYS A 107 -11.05 6.66 23.59
N ASP A 108 -11.70 7.81 23.49
CA ASP A 108 -12.31 8.30 22.26
C ASP A 108 -11.30 9.16 21.50
N VAL A 109 -11.29 9.06 20.17
CA VAL A 109 -10.39 9.80 19.29
C VAL A 109 -11.18 10.43 18.17
N TYR A 110 -11.18 11.76 18.11
CA TYR A 110 -11.63 12.49 16.94
C TYR A 110 -10.43 12.71 16.01
N THR A 111 -10.54 12.31 14.75
CA THR A 111 -9.52 12.62 13.73
C THR A 111 -10.08 13.50 12.63
N LYS A 112 -9.28 14.44 12.15
CA LYS A 112 -9.61 15.28 11.00
C LYS A 112 -8.41 15.35 10.07
N GLY A 113 -8.66 15.12 8.79
CA GLY A 113 -7.66 15.16 7.74
C GLY A 113 -8.09 16.10 6.63
N VAL A 114 -7.20 17.01 6.23
CA VAL A 114 -7.43 17.94 5.13
C VAL A 114 -6.19 17.97 4.24
N GLN A 115 -6.40 17.76 2.94
CA GLN A 115 -5.37 17.91 1.92
C GLN A 115 -5.85 18.90 0.87
N LYS A 116 -5.05 19.95 0.67
CA LYS A 116 -5.31 21.06 -0.23
C LYS A 116 -4.28 21.10 -1.34
N LEU A 117 -4.73 21.50 -2.50
CA LEU A 117 -3.87 21.86 -3.61
C LEU A 117 -3.59 23.37 -3.56
N ILE A 118 -2.32 23.72 -3.44
CA ILE A 118 -1.84 25.11 -3.37
C ILE A 118 -1.56 25.65 -4.78
N SER A 119 -1.14 24.76 -5.68
CA SER A 119 -1.04 25.05 -7.10
C SER A 119 -1.02 23.76 -7.93
N ALA A 120 -1.53 23.85 -9.15
CA ALA A 120 -1.50 22.76 -10.14
C ALA A 120 -0.99 23.25 -11.51
N PRO A 121 -0.40 22.37 -12.32
CA PRO A 121 -0.12 22.66 -13.72
C PRO A 121 -1.43 22.87 -14.49
N LYS A 122 -1.39 23.65 -15.59
CA LYS A 122 -2.59 23.91 -16.41
C LYS A 122 -3.13 22.64 -17.09
N ARG A 123 -2.22 21.77 -17.55
CA ARG A 123 -2.54 20.53 -18.26
C ARG A 123 -1.63 19.40 -17.82
N ILE A 124 -2.17 18.18 -17.81
CA ILE A 124 -1.41 16.93 -17.69
C ILE A 124 -1.93 15.95 -18.72
N MET A 125 -1.02 15.34 -19.49
CA MET A 125 -1.36 14.38 -20.55
C MET A 125 -2.46 14.91 -21.50
N GLY A 126 -2.49 16.22 -21.75
CA GLY A 126 -3.49 16.88 -22.59
C GLY A 126 -4.79 17.31 -21.89
N GLU A 127 -5.09 16.80 -20.70
CA GLU A 127 -6.32 17.12 -19.95
C GLU A 127 -6.15 18.41 -19.11
N ASN A 128 -7.20 19.24 -19.05
CA ASN A 128 -7.20 20.45 -18.23
C ASN A 128 -7.41 20.07 -16.75
N VAL A 129 -6.41 20.37 -15.93
CA VAL A 129 -6.36 19.95 -14.52
C VAL A 129 -7.42 20.65 -13.67
N GLU A 130 -7.71 21.92 -13.95
CA GLU A 130 -8.72 22.71 -13.24
C GLU A 130 -10.11 22.06 -13.36
N LYS A 131 -10.49 21.72 -14.59
CA LYS A 131 -11.78 21.06 -14.88
C LYS A 131 -11.81 19.64 -14.35
N ALA A 132 -10.73 18.88 -14.51
CA ALA A 132 -10.67 17.48 -14.11
C ALA A 132 -10.78 17.29 -12.59
N LEU A 133 -10.19 18.20 -11.81
CA LEU A 133 -10.18 18.14 -10.34
C LEU A 133 -11.20 19.08 -9.69
N HIS A 134 -12.02 19.78 -10.47
CA HIS A 134 -13.01 20.76 -10.00
C HIS A 134 -12.37 21.83 -9.08
N LEU A 135 -11.25 22.39 -9.52
CA LEU A 135 -10.48 23.39 -8.79
C LEU A 135 -10.99 24.80 -9.10
N ASP A 136 -10.58 25.77 -8.29
CA ASP A 136 -10.79 27.19 -8.59
C ASP A 136 -9.95 27.66 -9.81
N THR A 137 -10.16 28.90 -10.25
CA THR A 137 -9.44 29.51 -11.39
C THR A 137 -7.93 29.63 -11.17
N ASN A 138 -7.48 29.58 -9.92
CA ASN A 138 -6.07 29.55 -9.52
C ASN A 138 -5.52 28.11 -9.41
N ARG A 139 -6.34 27.10 -9.74
CA ARG A 139 -6.06 25.66 -9.61
C ARG A 139 -5.74 25.25 -8.17
N ARG A 140 -6.50 25.80 -7.23
CA ARG A 140 -6.49 25.48 -5.81
C ARG A 140 -7.81 24.84 -5.42
N GLY A 141 -7.77 24.07 -4.34
CA GLY A 141 -8.96 23.42 -3.80
C GLY A 141 -8.62 22.33 -2.79
N ILE A 142 -9.63 21.94 -2.01
CA ILE A 142 -9.53 20.82 -1.09
C ILE A 142 -9.73 19.53 -1.90
N LEU A 143 -8.70 18.67 -1.93
CA LEU A 143 -8.74 17.38 -2.63
C LEU A 143 -9.29 16.28 -1.73
N TYR A 144 -9.01 16.38 -0.44
CA TYR A 144 -9.45 15.41 0.54
C TYR A 144 -9.80 16.13 1.83
N GLN A 145 -10.95 15.80 2.38
CA GLN A 145 -11.39 16.28 3.68
C GLN A 145 -12.24 15.21 4.33
N SER A 146 -11.85 14.82 5.54
CA SER A 146 -12.58 13.82 6.29
C SER A 146 -12.46 14.02 7.80
N GLU A 147 -13.51 13.62 8.50
CA GLU A 147 -13.60 13.60 9.95
C GLU A 147 -13.99 12.18 10.39
N THR A 148 -13.42 11.69 11.49
CA THR A 148 -13.82 10.44 12.13
C THR A 148 -13.92 10.59 13.64
N LEU A 149 -14.80 9.79 14.23
CA LEU A 149 -14.83 9.53 15.67
C LEU A 149 -14.64 8.03 15.86
N SER A 150 -13.59 7.66 16.57
CA SER A 150 -13.23 6.27 16.83
C SER A 150 -13.08 6.02 18.33
N LYS A 151 -13.35 4.79 18.75
CA LYS A 151 -12.97 4.28 20.05
C LYS A 151 -11.65 3.51 19.92
N LEU A 152 -10.63 3.92 20.65
CA LEU A 152 -9.28 3.35 20.60
C LEU A 152 -8.98 2.62 21.90
N TYR A 153 -8.57 1.37 21.76
CA TYR A 153 -8.08 0.52 22.84
C TYR A 153 -6.61 0.25 22.61
N PHE A 154 -5.80 0.39 23.66
CA PHE A 154 -4.36 0.26 23.58
C PHE A 154 -3.81 -0.58 24.73
N LYS A 155 -2.93 -1.53 24.40
CA LYS A 155 -2.10 -2.29 25.33
C LYS A 155 -0.81 -2.65 24.62
N TYR A 156 0.28 -1.94 24.89
CA TYR A 156 1.53 -2.10 24.14
C TYR A 156 1.92 -3.58 23.95
N PRO A 157 2.28 -4.01 22.73
CA PRO A 157 2.33 -3.26 21.47
C PRO A 157 1.00 -3.26 20.67
N ASN A 158 -0.05 -3.82 21.23
CA ASN A 158 -1.34 -4.05 20.57
C ASN A 158 -2.26 -2.83 20.65
N ARG A 159 -3.09 -2.69 19.62
CA ARG A 159 -4.11 -1.66 19.53
C ARG A 159 -5.32 -2.19 18.76
N LYS A 160 -6.50 -1.69 19.10
CA LYS A 160 -7.75 -1.96 18.39
C LYS A 160 -8.54 -0.67 18.25
N GLU A 161 -9.00 -0.38 17.04
CA GLU A 161 -9.81 0.80 16.73
C GLU A 161 -11.21 0.36 16.27
N ILE A 162 -12.24 1.00 16.80
CA ILE A 162 -13.62 0.84 16.35
C ILE A 162 -14.11 2.21 15.88
N MET A 163 -14.36 2.35 14.58
CA MET A 163 -14.87 3.61 14.02
C MET A 163 -16.36 3.73 14.32
N LEU A 164 -16.75 4.79 15.02
CA LEU A 164 -18.12 5.07 15.43
C LEU A 164 -18.83 5.99 14.43
N ALA A 165 -18.13 7.00 13.92
CA ALA A 165 -18.64 7.94 12.94
C ALA A 165 -17.56 8.32 11.93
N SER A 166 -17.96 8.57 10.68
CA SER A 166 -17.09 9.04 9.60
C SER A 166 -17.85 10.00 8.68
N LYS A 167 -17.16 11.04 8.24
CA LYS A 167 -17.67 12.01 7.26
C LYS A 167 -16.57 12.27 6.23
N VAL A 168 -16.88 12.07 4.96
CA VAL A 168 -15.96 12.34 3.84
C VAL A 168 -16.62 13.34 2.90
N ALA A 169 -15.91 14.40 2.53
CA ALA A 169 -16.44 15.40 1.62
C ALA A 169 -16.65 14.81 0.22
N GLY A 170 -17.88 14.90 -0.31
CA GLY A 170 -18.24 14.40 -1.64
C GLY A 170 -18.44 12.88 -1.72
N ASP A 171 -18.48 12.19 -0.57
CA ASP A 171 -18.85 10.78 -0.52
C ASP A 171 -19.65 10.45 0.76
N LYS A 172 -20.97 10.49 0.64
CA LYS A 172 -21.89 10.15 1.75
C LYS A 172 -21.90 8.68 2.15
N GLN A 173 -21.41 7.80 1.27
CA GLN A 173 -21.31 6.37 1.56
C GLN A 173 -19.89 5.93 1.88
N GLY A 174 -18.90 6.78 1.58
CA GLY A 174 -17.48 6.57 1.80
C GLY A 174 -17.08 6.68 3.26
N PHE A 175 -16.18 5.80 3.66
CA PHE A 175 -15.52 5.85 4.95
C PHE A 175 -14.15 6.52 4.81
N SER A 176 -13.73 7.23 5.85
CA SER A 176 -12.40 7.83 5.88
C SER A 176 -11.30 6.77 5.92
N PHE A 177 -10.17 7.06 5.27
CA PHE A 177 -8.93 6.30 5.43
C PHE A 177 -8.10 6.82 6.60
N ASN A 178 -8.52 7.90 7.26
CA ASN A 178 -7.86 8.38 8.48
C ASN A 178 -8.12 7.38 9.60
N ARG A 179 -7.03 6.86 10.16
CA ARG A 179 -7.06 5.92 11.28
C ARG A 179 -6.48 6.63 12.49
N ALA A 180 -7.19 6.60 13.62
CA ALA A 180 -6.64 7.10 14.88
C ALA A 180 -5.35 6.37 15.25
N SER A 181 -5.29 5.07 14.92
CA SER A 181 -4.13 4.22 15.09
C SER A 181 -2.91 4.61 14.23
N ASP A 182 -3.09 5.30 13.10
CA ASP A 182 -1.98 5.81 12.28
C ASP A 182 -1.41 7.14 12.81
N LEU A 183 -2.22 7.89 13.56
CA LEU A 183 -1.81 9.11 14.26
C LEU A 183 -1.17 8.82 15.62
N GLN A 184 -1.31 7.61 16.15
CA GLN A 184 -0.74 7.22 17.43
C GLN A 184 0.77 6.95 17.30
N ILE A 185 1.57 8.02 17.34
CA ILE A 185 3.04 7.93 17.34
C ILE A 185 3.56 7.72 18.76
N ASN A 186 4.40 6.70 18.95
CA ASN A 186 5.13 6.47 20.19
C ASN A 186 6.63 6.77 19.97
N PHE A 187 7.08 7.94 20.40
CA PHE A 187 8.49 8.33 20.26
C PHE A 187 9.44 7.51 21.15
N TYR A 188 8.97 6.68 22.08
CA TYR A 188 9.84 5.75 22.79
C TYR A 188 10.22 4.52 21.95
N ASP A 189 9.59 4.29 20.79
CA ASP A 189 10.09 3.30 19.84
C ASP A 189 11.42 3.75 19.22
N ASN A 190 12.33 2.80 18.94
CA ASN A 190 13.64 3.13 18.37
C ASN A 190 13.53 3.77 16.98
N THR A 191 12.51 3.39 16.23
CA THR A 191 12.29 3.87 14.87
C THR A 191 10.81 4.04 14.58
N ILE A 192 10.46 5.08 13.84
CA ILE A 192 9.11 5.37 13.37
C ILE A 192 9.08 5.24 11.85
N GLN A 193 7.99 4.71 11.29
CA GLN A 193 7.84 4.52 9.86
C GLN A 193 6.44 4.93 9.40
N TRP A 194 6.38 5.64 8.28
CA TRP A 194 5.16 5.88 7.52
C TRP A 194 5.36 5.36 6.12
N THR A 195 4.60 4.34 5.73
CA THR A 195 4.66 3.75 4.39
C THR A 195 4.37 4.78 3.30
N ALA A 196 3.49 5.76 3.57
CA ALA A 196 3.19 6.87 2.68
C ALA A 196 4.39 7.80 2.40
N LEU A 197 5.39 7.86 3.30
CA LEU A 197 6.59 8.68 3.15
C LEU A 197 7.77 7.91 2.55
N GLY A 198 7.58 6.63 2.24
CA GLY A 198 8.60 5.72 1.71
C GLY A 198 8.88 4.54 2.63
N ASN A 199 9.81 3.68 2.19
CA ASN A 199 10.13 2.44 2.90
C ASN A 199 11.16 2.63 4.04
N GLN A 200 11.75 3.81 4.17
CA GLN A 200 12.74 4.08 5.21
C GLN A 200 12.11 4.29 6.58
N LYS A 201 12.85 3.93 7.62
CA LYS A 201 12.49 4.24 9.01
C LYS A 201 13.27 5.45 9.51
N PHE A 202 12.66 6.24 10.38
CA PHE A 202 13.24 7.42 11.01
C PHE A 202 13.63 7.11 12.45
N VAL A 203 14.85 7.47 12.86
CA VAL A 203 15.37 7.20 14.21
C VAL A 203 14.67 8.12 15.21
N SER A 204 14.15 7.60 16.32
CA SER A 204 13.58 8.46 17.36
C SER A 204 14.67 9.28 18.08
N PRO A 205 14.40 10.54 18.50
CA PRO A 205 15.31 11.31 19.37
C PRO A 205 15.68 10.63 20.68
N VAL A 206 14.88 9.67 21.15
CA VAL A 206 15.12 8.91 22.39
C VAL A 206 15.37 7.42 22.11
N ALA A 207 15.80 7.07 20.90
CA ALA A 207 16.23 5.71 20.55
C ALA A 207 17.51 5.28 21.31
N ASP A 208 17.74 3.99 21.45
CA ASP A 208 18.94 3.44 22.13
C ASP A 208 20.25 3.98 21.53
N ASN A 209 20.27 4.24 20.22
CA ASN A 209 21.41 4.77 19.49
C ASN A 209 21.27 6.26 19.13
N ALA A 210 20.41 7.02 19.81
CA ALA A 210 20.10 8.41 19.47
C ALA A 210 21.35 9.31 19.33
N PHE A 211 22.35 9.16 20.20
CA PHE A 211 23.60 9.93 20.16
C PHE A 211 24.44 9.74 18.87
N HIS A 212 24.18 8.70 18.08
CA HIS A 212 24.81 8.56 16.75
C HIS A 212 24.18 9.47 15.70
N TYR A 213 22.94 9.91 15.92
CA TYR A 213 22.13 10.63 14.95
C TYR A 213 21.89 12.08 15.36
N TYR A 214 21.97 12.40 16.65
CA TYR A 214 21.57 13.68 17.20
C TYR A 214 22.65 14.32 18.06
N ASP A 215 22.72 15.65 17.97
CA ASP A 215 23.24 16.53 19.00
C ASP A 215 22.07 17.10 19.79
N PHE A 216 22.21 17.13 21.11
CA PHE A 216 21.22 17.66 22.03
C PHE A 216 21.73 18.92 22.70
N GLN A 217 20.81 19.85 22.95
CA GLN A 217 21.11 21.10 23.65
C GLN A 217 19.97 21.43 24.59
N LEU A 218 20.26 21.62 25.89
CA LEU A 218 19.28 22.10 26.85
C LEU A 218 19.05 23.60 26.60
N ILE A 219 17.81 23.96 26.25
CA ILE A 219 17.43 25.36 26.00
C ILE A 219 17.00 26.04 27.30
N GLY A 220 16.48 25.27 28.25
CA GLY A 220 16.10 25.73 29.58
C GLY A 220 14.92 24.93 30.14
N THR A 221 14.52 25.31 31.34
CA THR A 221 13.46 24.68 32.13
C THR A 221 12.31 25.67 32.31
N ILE A 222 11.08 25.16 32.35
CA ILE A 222 9.86 25.92 32.69
C ILE A 222 9.04 25.16 33.71
N VAL A 223 8.16 25.85 34.43
CA VAL A 223 7.16 25.20 35.28
C VAL A 223 5.82 25.28 34.59
N GLU A 224 5.22 24.13 34.27
CA GLU A 224 3.93 24.03 33.60
C GLU A 224 3.03 23.02 34.31
N ASN A 225 1.82 23.42 34.68
CA ASN A 225 0.86 22.59 35.44
C ASN A 225 1.45 21.98 36.74
N GLY A 226 2.36 22.70 37.40
CA GLY A 226 3.04 22.22 38.62
C GLY A 226 4.19 21.25 38.39
N HIS A 227 4.54 20.98 37.12
CA HIS A 227 5.66 20.12 36.74
C HIS A 227 6.81 20.96 36.16
N GLU A 228 8.06 20.63 36.49
CA GLU A 228 9.23 21.19 35.83
C GLU A 228 9.45 20.46 34.49
N VAL A 229 9.48 21.22 33.39
CA VAL A 229 9.61 20.73 32.02
C VAL A 229 10.89 21.30 31.39
N GLU A 230 11.77 20.40 30.97
CA GLU A 230 13.04 20.70 30.32
C GLU A 230 12.85 20.69 28.80
N LYS A 231 13.22 21.79 28.14
CA LYS A 231 13.18 21.92 26.68
C LYS A 231 14.51 21.56 26.08
N ILE A 232 14.53 20.48 25.29
CA ILE A 232 15.72 19.98 24.63
C ILE A 232 15.60 20.16 23.13
N LYS A 233 16.58 20.84 22.54
CA LYS A 233 16.72 20.93 21.09
C LYS A 233 17.36 19.67 20.56
N VAL A 234 16.77 19.12 19.49
CA VAL A 234 17.23 17.92 18.80
C VAL A 234 17.73 18.33 17.41
N THR A 235 19.02 18.12 17.15
CA THR A 235 19.64 18.48 15.87
C THR A 235 20.28 17.25 15.23
N PRO A 236 19.93 16.87 13.98
CA PRO A 236 20.62 15.81 13.27
C PRO A 236 22.11 16.12 13.08
N LYS A 237 22.98 15.19 13.43
CA LYS A 237 24.44 15.27 13.19
C LYS A 237 24.79 15.33 11.70
N GLY A 238 23.92 14.79 10.84
CA GLY A 238 24.11 14.78 9.40
C GLY A 238 22.97 15.47 8.65
N LYS A 239 23.29 16.14 7.54
CA LYS A 239 22.26 16.77 6.69
C LYS A 239 21.30 15.75 6.07
N TYR A 240 21.78 14.55 5.73
CA TYR A 240 21.02 13.54 4.97
C TYR A 240 20.80 12.23 5.74
N VAL A 241 20.56 12.31 7.05
CA VAL A 241 20.21 11.15 7.88
C VAL A 241 18.69 11.07 8.08
N PRO A 242 18.11 9.86 8.25
CA PRO A 242 16.68 9.68 8.46
C PRO A 242 16.33 10.00 9.93
N ALA A 243 16.43 11.28 10.26
CA ALA A 243 16.39 11.79 11.62
C ALA A 243 15.49 13.04 11.70
N PHE A 244 14.92 13.27 12.88
CA PHE A 244 14.05 14.42 13.18
C PHE A 244 14.86 15.64 13.59
N LYS A 245 14.33 16.84 13.42
CA LYS A 245 14.89 18.06 14.02
C LYS A 245 13.81 18.85 14.72
N GLY A 246 14.15 19.61 15.75
CA GLY A 246 13.18 20.44 16.46
C GLY A 246 13.41 20.38 17.96
N TYR A 247 12.34 20.21 18.72
CA TYR A 247 12.37 20.21 20.17
C TYR A 247 11.58 19.04 20.76
N ILE A 248 12.07 18.53 21.87
CA ILE A 248 11.32 17.67 22.78
C ILE A 248 11.24 18.33 24.14
N TYR A 249 10.17 18.06 24.85
CA TYR A 249 9.89 18.61 26.16
C TYR A 249 9.76 17.45 27.14
N VAL A 250 10.51 17.47 28.23
CA VAL A 250 10.69 16.33 29.12
C VAL A 250 10.38 16.74 30.55
N LEU A 251 9.65 15.92 31.28
CA LEU A 251 9.44 16.12 32.72
C LEU A 251 10.74 15.86 33.47
N LYS A 252 11.21 16.87 34.22
CA LYS A 252 12.40 16.79 35.04
C LYS A 252 12.26 15.68 36.10
N GLY A 253 13.29 14.88 36.30
CA GLY A 253 13.32 13.76 37.24
C GLY A 253 12.69 12.45 36.74
N ASP A 254 11.47 12.51 36.17
CA ASP A 254 10.79 11.30 35.65
C ASP A 254 11.37 10.86 34.29
N GLY A 255 11.62 11.81 33.39
CA GLY A 255 12.13 11.55 32.04
C GLY A 255 11.02 11.24 31.01
N ARG A 256 9.76 11.53 31.32
CA ARG A 256 8.65 11.38 30.36
C ARG A 256 8.59 12.55 29.39
N LEU A 257 8.28 12.26 28.14
CA LEU A 257 7.90 13.24 27.14
C LEU A 257 6.60 13.94 27.57
N TYR A 258 6.68 15.26 27.73
CA TYR A 258 5.55 16.16 27.97
C TYR A 258 4.94 16.62 26.64
N SER A 259 5.79 16.94 25.66
CA SER A 259 5.39 17.23 24.28
C SER A 259 6.56 17.06 23.31
N VAL A 260 6.26 17.00 22.02
CA VAL A 260 7.24 16.97 20.94
C VAL A 260 6.84 17.94 19.84
N ASP A 261 7.84 18.63 19.28
CA ASP A 261 7.72 19.55 18.16
C ASP A 261 8.84 19.24 17.16
N LEU A 262 8.56 18.30 16.25
CA LEU A 262 9.57 17.66 15.42
C LEU A 262 9.26 17.78 13.93
N TYR A 263 10.31 17.94 13.15
CA TYR A 263 10.26 18.09 11.70
C TYR A 263 11.05 16.99 11.01
N LEU A 264 10.48 16.45 9.94
CA LEU A 264 11.21 15.79 8.87
C LEU A 264 11.19 16.70 7.65
N THR A 265 12.32 16.81 6.96
CA THR A 265 12.40 17.61 5.72
C THR A 265 12.83 16.74 4.56
N GLU A 266 12.82 17.28 3.35
CA GLU A 266 13.33 16.61 2.16
C GLU A 266 14.75 16.04 2.37
N GLN A 267 15.56 16.70 3.20
CA GLN A 267 16.90 16.27 3.55
C GLN A 267 16.91 14.96 4.36
N SER A 268 15.86 14.71 5.14
CA SER A 268 15.58 13.44 5.81
C SER A 268 15.11 12.35 4.84
N LYS A 269 15.02 12.62 3.52
CA LYS A 269 14.66 11.68 2.43
C LYS A 269 13.23 11.15 2.43
N ILE A 270 12.30 11.92 2.98
CA ILE A 270 10.88 11.66 2.77
C ILE A 270 10.52 11.72 1.27
N ASN A 271 9.65 10.81 0.85
CA ASN A 271 9.05 10.80 -0.48
C ASN A 271 7.74 11.60 -0.49
N PHE A 272 7.41 12.16 -1.65
CA PHE A 272 6.20 12.95 -1.95
C PHE A 272 6.03 14.27 -1.19
N VAL A 273 6.57 14.38 0.02
CA VAL A 273 6.49 15.54 0.91
C VAL A 273 7.86 16.21 1.05
N ASP A 274 7.91 17.54 1.17
CA ASP A 274 9.12 18.34 1.37
C ASP A 274 9.36 18.63 2.85
N THR A 275 8.28 18.78 3.62
CA THR A 275 8.33 19.01 5.08
C THR A 275 7.13 18.36 5.74
N LEU A 276 7.41 17.57 6.78
CA LEU A 276 6.44 17.01 7.71
C LEU A 276 6.74 17.61 9.08
N HIS A 277 5.74 18.16 9.74
CA HIS A 277 5.84 18.72 11.07
C HIS A 277 4.88 17.99 11.99
N ILE A 278 5.38 17.50 13.11
CA ILE A 278 4.66 16.71 14.10
C ILE A 278 4.68 17.51 15.41
N SER A 279 3.50 17.90 15.86
CA SER A 279 3.27 18.48 17.18
C SER A 279 2.41 17.50 17.95
N GLN A 280 2.87 16.99 19.09
CA GLN A 280 2.10 16.07 19.92
C GLN A 280 2.29 16.44 21.38
N HIS A 281 1.19 16.47 22.12
CA HIS A 281 1.22 16.69 23.56
C HIS A 281 0.79 15.45 24.33
N TYR A 282 1.27 15.35 25.57
CA TYR A 282 0.87 14.36 26.54
C TYR A 282 0.22 15.05 27.74
N ASN A 283 -0.76 14.39 28.33
CA ASN A 283 -1.40 14.84 29.56
C ASN A 283 -1.35 13.74 30.62
N GLU A 284 -1.29 14.19 31.87
CA GLU A 284 -1.42 13.34 33.04
C GLU A 284 -2.89 13.00 33.30
N VAL A 285 -3.19 11.71 33.41
CA VAL A 285 -4.50 11.15 33.76
C VAL A 285 -4.37 10.39 35.07
N GLN A 286 -5.32 10.61 35.99
CA GLN A 286 -5.37 9.99 37.33
C GLN A 286 -4.04 10.07 38.12
N LYS A 287 -3.29 11.17 37.98
CA LYS A 287 -2.04 11.45 38.71
C LYS A 287 -0.91 10.42 38.55
N ALA A 288 -0.92 9.64 37.47
CA ALA A 288 0.10 8.61 37.23
C ALA A 288 0.31 8.24 35.75
N TYR A 289 -0.68 8.47 34.89
CA TYR A 289 -0.67 7.98 33.50
C TYR A 289 -0.45 9.13 32.53
N TRP A 290 0.66 9.10 31.80
CA TRP A 290 0.94 10.08 30.74
C TRP A 290 0.55 9.49 29.39
N VAL A 291 -0.46 10.09 28.76
CA VAL A 291 -1.07 9.63 27.52
C VAL A 291 -1.18 10.77 26.50
N PRO A 292 -1.20 10.50 25.18
CA PRO A 292 -1.36 11.55 24.18
C PRO A 292 -2.66 12.34 24.38
N SER A 293 -2.63 13.67 24.42
CA SER A 293 -3.84 14.49 24.46
C SER A 293 -4.29 14.89 23.06
N ASP A 294 -3.33 15.26 22.24
CA ASP A 294 -3.53 15.72 20.88
C ASP A 294 -2.28 15.46 20.05
N ILE A 295 -2.49 15.34 18.75
CA ILE A 295 -1.43 15.25 17.75
C ILE A 295 -1.85 15.97 16.49
N THR A 296 -0.96 16.77 15.94
CA THR A 296 -1.12 17.43 14.65
C THR A 296 0.09 17.14 13.79
N ILE A 297 -0.16 16.59 12.61
CA ILE A 297 0.83 16.33 11.57
C ILE A 297 0.51 17.26 10.41
N THR A 298 1.32 18.29 10.18
CA THR A 298 1.19 19.14 8.99
C THR A 298 2.22 18.74 7.93
N PHE A 299 1.83 18.82 6.67
CA PHE A 299 2.70 18.43 5.57
C PHE A 299 2.59 19.40 4.39
N LYS A 300 3.68 19.52 3.65
CA LYS A 300 3.76 20.25 2.39
C LYS A 300 4.68 19.51 1.43
N GLY A 301 4.28 19.37 0.17
CA GLY A 301 5.06 18.65 -0.82
C GLY A 301 4.85 19.16 -2.24
N LYS A 302 5.79 18.78 -3.11
CA LYS A 302 5.73 19.05 -4.55
C LYS A 302 6.00 17.79 -5.37
N VAL A 303 5.06 17.41 -6.22
CA VAL A 303 5.17 16.22 -7.09
C VAL A 303 4.63 16.55 -8.47
N LEU A 304 5.42 16.29 -9.52
CA LEU A 304 5.01 16.46 -10.94
C LEU A 304 4.37 17.83 -11.25
N GLY A 305 4.83 18.90 -10.60
CA GLY A 305 4.31 20.27 -10.78
C GLY A 305 3.11 20.62 -9.91
N PHE A 306 2.51 19.67 -9.20
CA PHE A 306 1.52 19.94 -8.15
C PHE A 306 2.22 20.34 -6.86
N THR A 307 1.73 21.39 -6.22
CA THR A 307 2.11 21.76 -4.85
C THR A 307 0.91 21.51 -3.96
N PHE A 308 1.08 20.68 -2.94
CA PHE A 308 0.02 20.36 -1.99
C PHE A 308 0.48 20.62 -0.57
N ALA A 309 -0.49 20.89 0.30
CA ALA A 309 -0.28 21.01 1.73
C ALA A 309 -1.52 20.51 2.46
N GLY A 310 -1.36 20.16 3.72
CA GLY A 310 -2.46 19.64 4.49
C GLY A 310 -2.06 19.35 5.91
N TYR A 311 -3.02 18.81 6.66
CA TYR A 311 -2.81 18.38 8.02
C TYR A 311 -3.69 17.18 8.35
N PHE A 312 -3.20 16.36 9.27
CA PHE A 312 -3.99 15.39 10.01
C PHE A 312 -3.89 15.74 11.48
N THR A 313 -5.02 15.74 12.19
CA THR A 313 -5.04 16.02 13.61
C THR A 313 -5.89 14.99 14.33
N GLY A 314 -5.45 14.60 15.52
CA GLY A 314 -6.15 13.71 16.44
C GLY A 314 -6.33 14.39 17.79
N LEU A 315 -7.53 14.34 18.35
CA LEU A 315 -7.83 14.78 19.71
C LEU A 315 -8.32 13.56 20.50
N TYR A 316 -7.67 13.28 21.63
CA TYR A 316 -7.95 12.14 22.48
C TYR A 316 -8.71 12.59 23.73
N SER A 317 -9.80 11.90 24.07
CA SER A 317 -10.64 12.23 25.21
C SER A 317 -11.19 10.97 25.90
N ASN A 318 -11.84 11.15 27.06
CA ASN A 318 -12.48 10.08 27.81
C ASN A 318 -11.56 8.89 28.14
N TYR A 319 -10.35 9.19 28.61
CA TYR A 319 -9.38 8.18 28.98
C TYR A 319 -9.84 7.34 30.18
N ILE A 320 -9.84 6.01 29.97
CA ILE A 320 -9.98 5.00 31.01
C ILE A 320 -8.64 4.26 31.09
N PRO A 321 -7.79 4.56 32.08
CA PRO A 321 -6.53 3.84 32.26
C PRO A 321 -6.77 2.47 32.89
N ASN A 322 -5.89 1.52 32.55
CA ASN A 322 -5.91 0.11 32.96
C ASN A 322 -7.29 -0.58 32.85
N PRO A 323 -7.97 -0.50 31.70
CA PRO A 323 -9.18 -1.26 31.50
C PRO A 323 -8.86 -2.77 31.50
N SER A 324 -9.78 -3.57 32.01
CA SER A 324 -9.69 -5.02 31.93
C SER A 324 -10.13 -5.50 30.56
N PHE A 325 -9.23 -6.16 29.82
CA PHE A 325 -9.51 -6.73 28.52
C PHE A 325 -9.71 -8.24 28.60
N ALA A 326 -10.71 -8.77 27.89
CA ALA A 326 -10.86 -10.21 27.71
C ALA A 326 -9.62 -10.82 27.04
N SER A 327 -9.38 -12.12 27.28
CA SER A 327 -8.14 -12.83 26.90
C SER A 327 -7.81 -12.83 25.39
N ASN A 328 -8.75 -12.48 24.50
CA ASN A 328 -8.55 -12.38 23.05
C ASN A 328 -9.07 -11.05 22.45
N PHE A 329 -9.14 -9.99 23.26
CA PHE A 329 -9.67 -8.70 22.79
C PHE A 329 -8.85 -8.08 21.64
N PHE A 330 -7.52 -8.14 21.77
CA PHE A 330 -6.56 -7.74 20.73
C PHE A 330 -6.27 -8.91 19.78
N GLY A 331 -7.30 -9.32 19.03
CA GLY A 331 -7.14 -10.28 17.94
C GLY A 331 -6.55 -9.64 16.67
N ASP A 332 -6.69 -10.34 15.56
CA ASP A 332 -6.14 -9.90 14.26
C ASP A 332 -6.93 -8.75 13.60
N GLU A 333 -8.19 -8.54 14.00
CA GLU A 333 -8.98 -7.38 13.61
C GLU A 333 -8.49 -6.14 14.37
N ILE A 334 -7.61 -5.37 13.72
CA ILE A 334 -7.03 -4.16 14.32
C ILE A 334 -7.94 -2.94 14.17
N ILE A 335 -8.79 -2.91 13.14
CA ILE A 335 -9.74 -1.82 12.88
C ILE A 335 -11.07 -2.41 12.44
N ARG A 336 -12.16 -1.92 13.02
CA ARG A 336 -13.52 -2.24 12.60
C ARG A 336 -14.27 -0.98 12.19
N ILE A 337 -14.78 -0.98 10.97
CA ILE A 337 -15.67 0.04 10.43
C ILE A 337 -17.05 -0.59 10.24
N ASP A 338 -17.96 -0.27 11.14
CA ASP A 338 -19.31 -0.84 11.15
C ASP A 338 -20.20 -0.21 10.07
N LYS A 339 -21.28 -0.91 9.70
CA LYS A 339 -22.27 -0.37 8.77
C LYS A 339 -22.98 0.82 9.41
N GLY A 340 -22.98 1.96 8.73
CA GLY A 340 -23.73 3.14 9.16
C GLY A 340 -22.91 4.21 9.88
N VAL A 341 -21.58 4.08 9.94
CA VAL A 341 -20.70 5.15 10.43
C VAL A 341 -20.87 6.48 9.69
N ASN A 342 -21.41 6.46 8.46
CA ASN A 342 -21.64 7.65 7.63
C ASN A 342 -23.09 8.19 7.68
N LYS A 343 -23.94 7.73 8.62
CA LYS A 343 -25.36 8.12 8.70
C LYS A 343 -25.62 9.43 9.44
N PHE A 344 -24.59 10.04 10.05
CA PHE A 344 -24.74 11.25 10.85
C PHE A 344 -24.89 12.49 9.98
N ASP A 345 -25.87 13.34 10.30
CA ASP A 345 -26.15 14.59 9.60
C ASP A 345 -25.22 15.74 10.06
N SER A 346 -25.32 16.88 9.38
CA SER A 346 -24.50 18.05 9.73
C SER A 346 -24.79 18.58 11.13
N ASP A 347 -26.04 18.56 11.58
CA ASP A 347 -26.43 19.04 12.92
C ASP A 347 -25.78 18.21 14.04
N TRP A 348 -25.67 16.90 13.84
CA TRP A 348 -24.93 16.03 14.75
C TRP A 348 -23.44 16.37 14.74
N TRP A 349 -22.83 16.52 13.56
CA TRP A 349 -21.40 16.86 13.44
C TRP A 349 -21.09 18.23 14.05
N ASP A 350 -21.96 19.22 13.92
CA ASP A 350 -21.77 20.56 14.50
C ASP A 350 -21.76 20.56 16.03
N LYS A 351 -22.41 19.56 16.65
CA LYS A 351 -22.40 19.33 18.10
C LYS A 351 -21.24 18.45 18.55
N ALA A 352 -20.92 17.42 17.76
CA ALA A 352 -19.92 16.40 18.10
C ALA A 352 -18.48 16.81 17.79
N ARG A 353 -18.25 17.70 16.81
CA ARG A 353 -16.88 18.06 16.40
C ARG A 353 -16.20 18.93 17.45
N PRO A 354 -15.00 18.55 17.92
CA PRO A 354 -14.21 19.37 18.82
C PRO A 354 -13.34 20.39 18.08
N VAL A 355 -13.12 20.25 16.77
CA VAL A 355 -12.32 21.19 15.97
C VAL A 355 -13.24 21.92 15.01
N PRO A 356 -13.45 23.24 15.13
CA PRO A 356 -14.30 23.95 14.19
C PRO A 356 -13.72 23.87 12.77
N LEU A 357 -14.59 23.99 11.78
CA LEU A 357 -14.17 24.05 10.39
C LEU A 357 -13.59 25.44 10.08
N THR A 358 -12.76 25.53 9.05
CA THR A 358 -12.48 26.82 8.41
C THR A 358 -13.55 27.16 7.38
N LEU A 359 -13.64 28.43 6.96
CA LEU A 359 -14.58 28.84 5.93
C LEU A 359 -14.40 28.00 4.64
N ASP A 360 -13.16 27.78 4.20
CA ASP A 360 -12.86 26.93 3.04
C ASP A 360 -13.37 25.48 3.20
N GLU A 361 -13.30 24.95 4.42
CA GLU A 361 -13.73 23.59 4.75
C GLU A 361 -15.26 23.47 4.85
N GLU A 362 -15.94 24.50 5.37
CA GLU A 362 -17.39 24.61 5.38
C GLU A 362 -17.91 24.72 3.94
N ASP A 363 -17.32 25.62 3.15
CA ASP A 363 -17.63 25.81 1.73
C ASP A 363 -17.38 24.53 0.94
N ASN A 364 -16.31 23.79 1.23
CA ASN A 364 -16.05 22.50 0.58
C ASN A 364 -17.10 21.45 0.97
N TYR A 365 -17.46 21.30 2.25
CA TYR A 365 -18.55 20.39 2.61
C TYR A 365 -19.87 20.78 1.96
N TYR A 366 -20.22 22.06 2.00
CA TYR A 366 -21.45 22.58 1.43
C TYR A 366 -21.51 22.37 -0.09
N SER A 367 -20.46 22.79 -0.81
CA SER A 367 -20.38 22.66 -2.27
C SER A 367 -20.37 21.20 -2.71
N LYS A 368 -19.68 20.31 -1.98
CA LYS A 368 -19.68 18.87 -2.25
C LYS A 368 -21.02 18.23 -1.91
N ASP A 369 -21.69 18.62 -0.83
CA ASP A 369 -23.03 18.13 -0.50
C ASP A 369 -24.08 18.55 -1.53
N LEU A 370 -24.00 19.80 -2.01
CA LEU A 370 -24.82 20.29 -3.12
C LEU A 370 -24.51 19.54 -4.41
N PHE A 371 -23.22 19.36 -4.71
CA PHE A 371 -22.77 18.58 -5.85
C PHE A 371 -23.27 17.15 -5.76
N ASP A 372 -23.25 16.50 -4.59
CA ASP A 372 -23.72 15.14 -4.38
C ASP A 372 -25.23 15.02 -4.61
N LYS A 373 -26.02 15.97 -4.07
CA LYS A 373 -27.47 16.03 -4.35
C LYS A 373 -27.73 16.18 -5.85
N LYS A 374 -26.98 17.06 -6.52
CA LYS A 374 -27.07 17.24 -7.97
C LYS A 374 -26.57 16.00 -8.72
N SER A 375 -25.53 15.34 -8.22
CA SER A 375 -24.86 14.23 -8.89
C SER A 375 -25.68 12.96 -8.85
N GLN A 376 -26.55 12.83 -7.84
CA GLN A 376 -27.57 11.78 -7.75
C GLN A 376 -28.75 12.00 -8.69
N SER A 377 -28.96 13.22 -9.19
CA SER A 377 -30.06 13.50 -10.13
C SER A 377 -29.87 12.72 -11.43
N LYS A 378 -30.97 12.18 -11.96
CA LYS A 378 -30.96 11.44 -13.23
C LYS A 378 -30.31 12.25 -14.38
N PRO A 379 -30.63 13.54 -14.60
CA PRO A 379 -30.02 14.32 -15.69
C PRO A 379 -28.50 14.45 -15.56
N TYR A 380 -27.98 14.60 -14.35
CA TYR A 380 -26.54 14.67 -14.13
C TYR A 380 -25.88 13.32 -14.38
N ARG A 381 -26.43 12.24 -13.84
CA ARG A 381 -25.93 10.87 -14.05
C ARG A 381 -25.91 10.50 -15.53
N ASP A 382 -26.96 10.86 -16.27
CA ASP A 382 -27.05 10.64 -17.72
C ASP A 382 -26.00 11.48 -18.49
N SER A 383 -25.75 12.71 -18.05
CA SER A 383 -24.71 13.58 -18.62
C SER A 383 -23.31 13.02 -18.38
N VAL A 384 -22.98 12.64 -17.14
CA VAL A 384 -21.69 12.02 -16.80
C VAL A 384 -21.51 10.71 -17.56
N GLN A 385 -22.52 9.85 -17.63
CA GLN A 385 -22.45 8.63 -18.42
C GLN A 385 -22.16 8.94 -19.90
N ARG A 386 -22.83 9.94 -20.48
CA ARG A 386 -22.60 10.36 -21.87
C ARG A 386 -21.17 10.82 -22.10
N GLU A 387 -20.62 11.65 -21.22
CA GLU A 387 -19.24 12.15 -21.31
C GLU A 387 -18.21 11.05 -21.08
N THR A 388 -18.39 10.22 -20.05
CA THR A 388 -17.50 9.10 -19.72
C THR A 388 -17.47 8.05 -20.83
N ASN A 389 -18.61 7.79 -21.48
CA ASN A 389 -18.74 6.79 -22.54
C ASN A 389 -18.30 7.30 -23.92
N LYS A 390 -17.90 8.57 -24.07
CA LYS A 390 -17.34 9.06 -25.34
C LYS A 390 -16.10 8.24 -25.72
N PHE A 391 -16.09 7.76 -26.96
CA PHE A 391 -14.95 7.06 -27.50
C PHE A 391 -13.79 8.03 -27.71
N LYS A 392 -12.65 7.74 -27.07
CA LYS A 392 -11.41 8.51 -27.21
C LYS A 392 -10.35 7.60 -27.86
N PRO A 393 -10.06 7.73 -29.17
CA PRO A 393 -9.18 6.78 -29.89
C PRO A 393 -7.81 6.56 -29.25
N ILE A 394 -7.14 7.65 -28.83
CA ILE A 394 -5.82 7.58 -28.20
C ILE A 394 -5.89 6.86 -26.84
N ARG A 395 -6.91 7.17 -26.03
CA ARG A 395 -7.13 6.50 -24.74
C ARG A 395 -7.40 5.01 -24.94
N TYR A 396 -8.25 4.66 -25.90
CA TYR A 396 -8.53 3.27 -26.24
C TYR A 396 -7.26 2.54 -26.68
N ALA A 397 -6.43 3.13 -27.55
CA ALA A 397 -5.20 2.50 -28.01
C ALA A 397 -4.20 2.20 -26.88
N LEU A 398 -4.11 3.06 -25.85
CA LEU A 398 -3.12 2.97 -24.78
C LEU A 398 -3.61 2.25 -23.52
N VAL A 399 -4.84 2.52 -23.06
CA VAL A 399 -5.35 2.06 -21.74
C VAL A 399 -6.67 1.30 -21.86
N GLY A 400 -7.32 1.33 -23.03
CA GLY A 400 -8.62 0.72 -23.25
C GLY A 400 -9.77 1.70 -23.00
N GLN A 401 -11.00 1.20 -23.13
CA GLN A 401 -12.23 2.00 -23.02
C GLN A 401 -13.15 1.37 -21.99
N ARG A 402 -13.63 2.18 -21.03
CA ARG A 402 -14.68 1.80 -20.09
C ARG A 402 -15.99 2.48 -20.51
N ILE A 403 -17.06 1.69 -20.61
CA ILE A 403 -18.41 2.14 -20.90
C ILE A 403 -19.26 1.82 -19.67
N GLU A 404 -19.68 2.86 -18.96
CA GLU A 404 -20.42 2.75 -17.71
C GLU A 404 -21.93 2.77 -17.96
N ASN A 405 -22.65 2.01 -17.14
CA ASN A 405 -24.08 2.16 -16.90
C ASN A 405 -24.27 2.48 -15.42
N VAL A 406 -24.46 3.77 -15.15
CA VAL A 406 -24.55 4.27 -13.78
C VAL A 406 -25.81 3.75 -13.09
N HIS A 407 -26.92 3.58 -13.81
CA HIS A 407 -28.21 3.16 -13.24
C HIS A 407 -28.20 1.72 -12.74
N THR A 408 -27.46 0.83 -13.41
CA THR A 408 -27.33 -0.57 -13.00
C THR A 408 -26.07 -0.86 -12.20
N ASN A 409 -25.29 0.16 -11.88
CA ASN A 409 -23.96 0.05 -11.25
C ASN A 409 -23.10 -1.02 -11.94
N SER A 410 -23.01 -0.92 -13.27
CA SER A 410 -22.25 -1.85 -14.09
C SER A 410 -21.42 -1.13 -15.15
N TYR A 411 -20.42 -1.81 -15.69
CA TYR A 411 -19.63 -1.28 -16.80
C TYR A 411 -19.12 -2.39 -17.69
N TRP A 412 -18.88 -2.04 -18.95
CA TRP A 412 -18.05 -2.81 -19.88
C TRP A 412 -16.67 -2.18 -19.95
N TYR A 413 -15.63 -3.00 -19.96
CA TYR A 413 -14.26 -2.59 -20.23
C TYR A 413 -13.75 -3.33 -21.46
N PHE A 414 -13.30 -2.56 -22.44
CA PHE A 414 -12.71 -3.02 -23.68
C PHE A 414 -11.21 -2.81 -23.60
N TYR A 415 -10.47 -3.90 -23.83
CA TYR A 415 -9.02 -3.89 -23.74
C TYR A 415 -8.39 -3.02 -24.84
N PRO A 416 -7.19 -2.46 -24.58
CA PRO A 416 -6.54 -1.57 -25.52
C PRO A 416 -6.11 -2.25 -26.82
N LEU A 417 -5.91 -1.45 -27.87
CA LEU A 417 -5.58 -1.94 -29.22
C LEU A 417 -4.36 -2.88 -29.25
N HIS A 418 -3.34 -2.60 -28.43
CA HIS A 418 -2.13 -3.43 -28.34
C HIS A 418 -2.36 -4.82 -27.71
N ASN A 419 -3.51 -5.05 -27.09
CA ASN A 419 -3.97 -6.38 -26.66
C ASN A 419 -4.92 -7.03 -27.67
N THR A 420 -5.41 -6.26 -28.65
CA THR A 420 -6.37 -6.69 -29.65
C THR A 420 -5.69 -7.24 -30.89
N VAL A 421 -4.66 -6.57 -31.40
CA VAL A 421 -3.90 -7.02 -32.58
C VAL A 421 -2.57 -7.59 -32.09
N PHE A 422 -2.24 -8.80 -32.51
CA PHE A 422 -1.01 -9.47 -32.12
C PHE A 422 -0.42 -10.27 -33.27
N TYR A 423 0.83 -10.69 -33.09
CA TYR A 423 1.52 -11.67 -33.94
C TYR A 423 2.20 -12.72 -33.07
N ASN A 424 2.10 -13.99 -33.48
CA ASN A 424 2.96 -15.07 -33.00
C ASN A 424 3.17 -16.11 -34.11
N THR A 425 4.14 -17.01 -33.96
CA THR A 425 4.52 -17.95 -35.03
C THR A 425 3.49 -19.05 -35.28
N VAL A 426 2.60 -19.35 -34.31
CA VAL A 426 1.54 -20.36 -34.45
C VAL A 426 0.32 -19.82 -35.19
N GLU A 427 -0.10 -18.59 -34.90
CA GLU A 427 -1.32 -17.96 -35.45
C GLU A 427 -1.03 -17.00 -36.61
N GLY A 428 0.21 -16.54 -36.76
CA GLY A 428 0.56 -15.39 -37.57
C GLY A 428 -0.01 -14.11 -36.97
N TRP A 429 -0.43 -13.18 -37.84
CA TRP A 429 -1.28 -12.07 -37.41
C TRP A 429 -2.58 -12.62 -36.83
N GLY A 430 -3.08 -11.98 -35.78
CA GLY A 430 -4.35 -12.34 -35.19
C GLY A 430 -5.05 -11.16 -34.55
N VAL A 431 -6.36 -11.34 -34.35
CA VAL A 431 -7.24 -10.40 -33.65
C VAL A 431 -7.84 -11.10 -32.43
N ARG A 432 -7.76 -10.47 -31.27
CA ARG A 432 -8.33 -10.90 -29.99
C ARG A 432 -9.27 -9.84 -29.44
N LEU A 433 -10.57 -10.03 -29.62
CA LEU A 433 -11.61 -9.18 -29.07
C LEU A 433 -11.99 -9.69 -27.66
N ARG A 434 -11.52 -8.98 -26.64
CA ARG A 434 -11.86 -9.26 -25.23
C ARG A 434 -12.64 -8.09 -24.65
N ALA A 435 -13.66 -8.40 -23.86
CA ALA A 435 -14.41 -7.41 -23.10
C ALA A 435 -14.69 -7.95 -21.71
N ARG A 436 -14.80 -7.06 -20.72
CA ARG A 436 -15.12 -7.41 -19.33
C ARG A 436 -16.33 -6.63 -18.88
N TYR A 437 -17.39 -7.34 -18.51
CA TYR A 437 -18.57 -6.78 -17.88
C TYR A 437 -18.52 -7.00 -16.38
N VAL A 438 -18.69 -5.94 -15.59
CA VAL A 438 -18.80 -6.06 -14.14
C VAL A 438 -20.12 -5.43 -13.70
N LYS A 439 -20.88 -6.15 -12.88
CA LYS A 439 -22.11 -5.67 -12.25
C LYS A 439 -22.04 -5.87 -10.75
N SER A 440 -22.16 -4.78 -9.99
CA SER A 440 -22.35 -4.87 -8.53
C SER A 440 -23.78 -5.32 -8.23
N LEU A 441 -23.92 -6.27 -7.31
CA LEU A 441 -25.20 -6.77 -6.79
C LEU A 441 -25.42 -6.32 -5.33
N GLY A 442 -24.76 -5.25 -4.91
CA GLY A 442 -24.73 -4.73 -3.55
C GLY A 442 -23.31 -4.47 -3.05
N LEU A 443 -23.17 -4.23 -1.74
CA LEU A 443 -21.90 -3.84 -1.13
C LEU A 443 -20.81 -4.92 -1.18
N ARG A 444 -21.18 -6.20 -1.11
CA ARG A 444 -20.24 -7.34 -0.97
C ARG A 444 -20.35 -8.38 -2.07
N ARG A 445 -21.14 -8.09 -3.11
CA ARG A 445 -21.48 -9.05 -4.17
C ARG A 445 -21.31 -8.42 -5.54
N SER A 446 -20.73 -9.17 -6.46
CA SER A 446 -20.60 -8.74 -7.85
C SER A 446 -20.56 -9.93 -8.79
N VAL A 447 -21.00 -9.72 -10.01
CA VAL A 447 -20.80 -10.65 -11.12
C VAL A 447 -19.87 -10.01 -12.13
N GLU A 448 -18.90 -10.77 -12.58
CA GLU A 448 -17.97 -10.42 -13.63
C GLU A 448 -18.09 -11.43 -14.77
N PHE A 449 -18.30 -10.95 -15.99
CA PHE A 449 -18.40 -11.77 -17.19
C PHE A 449 -17.38 -11.28 -18.21
N GLU A 450 -16.54 -12.17 -18.72
CA GLU A 450 -15.45 -11.81 -19.60
C GLU A 450 -15.43 -12.67 -20.87
N PRO A 451 -16.12 -12.25 -21.95
CA PRO A 451 -16.03 -12.91 -23.25
C PRO A 451 -14.70 -12.57 -23.95
N ASN A 452 -14.18 -13.57 -24.66
CA ASN A 452 -12.92 -13.50 -25.40
C ASN A 452 -13.07 -14.23 -26.74
N PHE A 453 -12.99 -13.50 -27.84
CA PHE A 453 -12.99 -14.03 -29.20
C PHE A 453 -11.64 -13.80 -29.84
N ARG A 454 -11.07 -14.82 -30.48
CA ARG A 454 -9.72 -14.79 -31.05
C ARG A 454 -9.68 -15.48 -32.40
N TYR A 455 -9.06 -14.85 -33.38
CA TYR A 455 -8.85 -15.41 -34.72
C TYR A 455 -7.39 -15.25 -35.16
N GLY A 456 -6.77 -16.35 -35.58
CA GLY A 456 -5.44 -16.36 -36.19
C GLY A 456 -5.54 -16.49 -37.71
N PHE A 457 -4.94 -15.56 -38.45
CA PHE A 457 -5.06 -15.52 -39.91
C PHE A 457 -4.24 -16.61 -40.61
N ALA A 458 -3.03 -16.92 -40.13
CA ALA A 458 -2.19 -17.96 -40.73
C ALA A 458 -2.69 -19.36 -40.36
N SER A 459 -3.08 -19.57 -39.11
CA SER A 459 -3.65 -20.85 -38.65
C SER A 459 -5.11 -21.07 -39.06
N LYS A 460 -5.78 -20.04 -39.61
CA LYS A 460 -7.22 -20.04 -39.97
C LYS A 460 -8.11 -20.58 -38.83
N THR A 461 -7.73 -20.30 -37.59
CA THR A 461 -8.35 -20.89 -36.42
C THR A 461 -9.11 -19.82 -35.63
N THR A 462 -10.40 -20.10 -35.41
CA THR A 462 -11.25 -19.34 -34.49
C THR A 462 -11.27 -20.02 -33.13
N ASN A 463 -11.07 -19.22 -32.08
CA ASN A 463 -11.22 -19.61 -30.69
C ASN A 463 -12.18 -18.62 -30.02
N ALA A 464 -13.04 -19.15 -29.16
CA ALA A 464 -13.93 -18.35 -28.34
C ALA A 464 -13.99 -18.99 -26.95
N ASN A 465 -13.87 -18.17 -25.92
CA ASN A 465 -14.07 -18.57 -24.54
C ASN A 465 -14.72 -17.45 -23.74
N ALA A 466 -15.25 -17.81 -22.59
CA ALA A 466 -15.77 -16.85 -21.63
C ALA A 466 -15.45 -17.28 -20.21
N GLU A 467 -15.30 -16.30 -19.33
CA GLU A 467 -15.18 -16.49 -17.88
C GLU A 467 -16.35 -15.80 -17.17
N LEU A 468 -16.94 -16.46 -16.18
CA LEU A 468 -17.99 -15.93 -15.33
C LEU A 468 -17.57 -16.10 -13.88
N THR A 469 -17.36 -14.99 -13.19
CA THR A 469 -16.91 -14.94 -11.80
C THR A 469 -17.98 -14.30 -10.91
N PHE A 470 -18.48 -15.07 -9.95
CA PHE A 470 -19.40 -14.64 -8.91
C PHE A 470 -18.62 -14.38 -7.63
N ARG A 471 -18.52 -13.11 -7.22
CA ARG A 471 -18.05 -12.75 -5.87
C ARG A 471 -19.24 -12.73 -4.94
N VAL A 472 -19.31 -13.68 -4.02
CA VAL A 472 -20.49 -13.93 -3.17
C VAL A 472 -20.34 -13.28 -1.80
N ASP A 473 -19.10 -13.19 -1.29
CA ASP A 473 -18.79 -12.48 -0.08
C ASP A 473 -17.35 -11.92 -0.08
N THR A 474 -17.21 -10.61 -0.14
CA THR A 474 -15.93 -9.91 -0.06
C THR A 474 -15.32 -9.91 1.35
N LEU A 475 -16.08 -10.25 2.40
CA LEU A 475 -15.53 -10.35 3.76
C LEU A 475 -14.66 -11.59 3.94
N HIS A 476 -15.07 -12.70 3.34
CA HIS A 476 -14.37 -13.99 3.34
C HIS A 476 -13.73 -14.29 1.99
N HIS A 477 -13.60 -13.29 1.11
CA HIS A 477 -13.02 -13.47 -0.24
C HIS A 477 -13.65 -14.64 -1.04
N ALA A 478 -14.93 -14.93 -0.80
CA ALA A 478 -15.62 -16.07 -1.36
C ALA A 478 -16.05 -15.80 -2.80
N SER A 479 -15.55 -16.60 -3.75
CA SER A 479 -15.93 -16.51 -5.15
C SER A 479 -15.93 -17.83 -5.88
N PHE A 480 -16.79 -17.91 -6.90
CA PHE A 480 -16.88 -19.02 -7.84
C PHE A 480 -16.57 -18.51 -9.24
N SER A 481 -15.78 -19.26 -10.00
CA SER A 481 -15.41 -18.92 -11.37
C SER A 481 -15.67 -20.12 -12.28
N PHE A 482 -16.33 -19.85 -13.41
CA PHE A 482 -16.56 -20.80 -14.48
C PHE A 482 -15.89 -20.28 -15.73
N ARG A 483 -15.05 -21.09 -16.37
CA ARG A 483 -14.37 -20.71 -17.61
C ARG A 483 -14.56 -21.83 -18.63
N GLY A 484 -14.87 -21.49 -19.87
CA GLY A 484 -15.04 -22.52 -20.90
C GLY A 484 -14.94 -22.01 -22.32
N GLY A 485 -14.63 -22.92 -23.24
CA GLY A 485 -14.52 -22.66 -24.67
C GLY A 485 -13.23 -23.22 -25.25
N SER A 486 -12.53 -22.41 -26.04
CA SER A 486 -11.23 -22.75 -26.63
C SER A 486 -10.29 -21.56 -26.69
N ASP A 487 -8.99 -21.80 -26.56
CA ASP A 487 -7.95 -20.77 -26.73
C ASP A 487 -6.59 -21.40 -27.10
N PHE A 488 -5.64 -20.56 -27.49
CA PHE A 488 -4.22 -20.87 -27.45
C PHE A 488 -3.66 -20.46 -26.10
N LEU A 489 -3.07 -21.43 -25.40
CA LEU A 489 -2.46 -21.27 -24.09
C LEU A 489 -0.95 -21.43 -24.21
N ASP A 490 -0.22 -20.72 -23.35
CA ASP A 490 1.22 -20.87 -23.19
C ASP A 490 1.54 -22.29 -22.68
N LEU A 491 2.56 -22.92 -23.24
CA LEU A 491 3.07 -24.20 -22.74
C LEU A 491 3.58 -24.09 -21.30
N ASN A 492 4.04 -22.91 -20.87
CA ASN A 492 4.37 -22.64 -19.47
C ASN A 492 3.14 -22.02 -18.79
N ASN A 493 2.47 -22.79 -17.93
CA ASN A 493 1.26 -22.38 -17.23
C ASN A 493 1.47 -21.29 -16.16
N ARG A 494 2.72 -20.94 -15.82
CA ARG A 494 3.06 -19.77 -15.00
C ARG A 494 3.25 -18.49 -15.85
N GLY A 495 3.22 -18.62 -17.17
CA GLY A 495 3.31 -17.52 -18.14
C GLY A 495 4.74 -17.14 -18.49
N THR A 496 4.97 -16.79 -19.77
CA THR A 496 6.29 -16.35 -20.27
C THR A 496 6.32 -14.87 -20.62
N VAL A 497 5.53 -14.49 -21.63
CA VAL A 497 5.53 -13.16 -22.22
C VAL A 497 4.12 -12.82 -22.69
N ASN A 498 3.69 -11.57 -22.50
CA ASN A 498 2.40 -11.13 -23.00
C ASN A 498 2.39 -11.03 -24.54
N LEU A 499 1.21 -11.11 -25.16
CA LEU A 499 1.08 -11.13 -26.62
C LEU A 499 1.67 -9.89 -27.31
N PHE A 500 1.56 -8.72 -26.69
CA PHE A 500 2.11 -7.48 -27.24
C PHE A 500 3.64 -7.55 -27.34
N TYR A 501 4.31 -7.92 -26.25
CA TYR A 501 5.76 -8.02 -26.22
C TYR A 501 6.26 -9.19 -27.08
N ASN A 502 5.51 -10.30 -27.14
CA ASN A 502 5.78 -11.37 -28.09
C ASN A 502 5.72 -10.88 -29.55
N THR A 503 4.73 -10.05 -29.88
CA THR A 503 4.58 -9.46 -31.22
C THR A 503 5.83 -8.65 -31.59
N LEU A 504 6.30 -7.80 -30.67
CA LEU A 504 7.48 -6.97 -30.89
C LEU A 504 8.75 -7.82 -31.06
N THR A 505 9.02 -8.73 -30.13
CA THR A 505 10.23 -9.58 -30.17
C THR A 505 10.24 -10.51 -31.38
N THR A 506 9.09 -11.06 -31.77
CA THR A 506 9.00 -11.93 -32.94
C THR A 506 9.23 -11.14 -34.24
N LEU A 507 8.53 -10.01 -34.43
CA LEU A 507 8.59 -9.27 -35.70
C LEU A 507 9.90 -8.49 -35.89
N PHE A 508 10.42 -7.85 -34.84
CA PHE A 508 11.58 -6.97 -34.92
C PHE A 508 12.90 -7.64 -34.55
N GLU A 509 12.90 -8.65 -33.67
CA GLU A 509 14.13 -9.34 -33.24
C GLU A 509 14.25 -10.76 -33.81
N GLY A 510 13.16 -11.30 -34.40
CA GLY A 510 13.12 -12.70 -34.84
C GLY A 510 13.03 -13.71 -33.70
N ARG A 511 12.73 -13.27 -32.47
CA ARG A 511 12.71 -14.11 -31.27
C ARG A 511 11.29 -14.42 -30.84
N ASN A 512 10.79 -15.60 -31.21
CA ASN A 512 9.48 -16.08 -30.83
C ASN A 512 9.52 -16.83 -29.49
N TYR A 513 9.63 -16.08 -28.38
CA TYR A 513 9.70 -16.69 -27.06
C TYR A 513 8.43 -17.46 -26.71
N LEU A 514 7.24 -16.96 -27.02
CA LEU A 514 5.98 -17.61 -26.66
C LEU A 514 5.78 -18.91 -27.43
N LYS A 515 5.59 -20.02 -26.71
CA LYS A 515 5.28 -21.34 -27.24
C LYS A 515 3.88 -21.76 -26.83
N LEU A 516 3.06 -22.19 -27.80
CA LEU A 516 1.62 -22.31 -27.61
C LEU A 516 1.12 -23.74 -27.86
N PHE A 517 0.04 -24.10 -27.19
CA PHE A 517 -0.81 -25.22 -27.58
C PHE A 517 -2.27 -24.77 -27.61
N ARG A 518 -3.13 -25.51 -28.32
CA ARG A 518 -4.56 -25.21 -28.34
C ARG A 518 -5.27 -26.07 -27.32
N SER A 519 -6.13 -25.46 -26.50
CA SER A 519 -6.97 -26.17 -25.54
C SER A 519 -8.45 -25.89 -25.83
N LYS A 520 -9.28 -26.93 -25.78
CA LYS A 520 -10.74 -26.82 -25.64
C LYS A 520 -11.09 -27.29 -24.25
N PHE A 521 -11.63 -26.41 -23.42
CA PHE A 521 -11.71 -26.67 -21.99
C PHE A 521 -13.01 -26.19 -21.36
N ALA A 522 -13.32 -26.77 -20.21
CA ALA A 522 -14.29 -26.29 -19.25
C ALA A 522 -13.68 -26.45 -17.86
N ALA A 523 -13.69 -25.38 -17.08
CA ALA A 523 -13.09 -25.31 -15.77
C ALA A 523 -14.04 -24.64 -14.78
N PHE A 524 -14.00 -25.12 -13.55
CA PHE A 524 -14.68 -24.53 -12.41
C PHE A 524 -13.67 -24.37 -11.28
N SER A 525 -13.69 -23.22 -10.60
CA SER A 525 -12.90 -23.00 -9.40
C SER A 525 -13.72 -22.27 -8.34
N ALA A 526 -13.45 -22.60 -7.08
CA ALA A 526 -14.00 -21.94 -5.91
C ALA A 526 -12.86 -21.51 -5.01
N GLN A 527 -12.99 -20.33 -4.41
CA GLN A 527 -12.07 -19.88 -3.36
C GLN A 527 -12.84 -19.25 -2.21
N SER A 528 -12.29 -19.37 -1.00
CA SER A 528 -12.77 -18.67 0.19
C SER A 528 -11.65 -18.60 1.24
N GLU A 529 -11.64 -17.51 1.99
CA GLU A 529 -11.00 -17.44 3.30
C GLU A 529 -11.90 -18.17 4.30
N VAL A 530 -11.46 -19.31 4.83
CA VAL A 530 -12.28 -20.12 5.77
C VAL A 530 -11.97 -19.81 7.23
N LEU A 531 -10.76 -19.34 7.50
CA LEU A 531 -10.28 -18.79 8.78
C LEU A 531 -9.44 -17.55 8.46
N ASN A 532 -9.25 -16.65 9.42
CA ASN A 532 -8.38 -15.50 9.20
C ASN A 532 -7.00 -15.92 8.68
N GLY A 533 -6.64 -15.42 7.49
CA GLY A 533 -5.37 -15.73 6.83
C GLY A 533 -5.30 -17.11 6.16
N LEU A 534 -6.28 -18.02 6.32
CA LEU A 534 -6.35 -19.29 5.61
C LEU A 534 -7.26 -19.19 4.38
N MET A 535 -6.63 -19.07 3.22
CA MET A 535 -7.27 -19.12 1.92
C MET A 535 -7.28 -20.56 1.39
N VAL A 536 -8.46 -21.02 0.98
CA VAL A 536 -8.65 -22.29 0.28
C VAL A 536 -9.08 -22.00 -1.15
N ASN A 537 -8.41 -22.61 -2.11
CA ASN A 537 -8.78 -22.62 -3.52
C ASN A 537 -8.89 -24.09 -3.95
N GLY A 538 -9.99 -24.43 -4.62
CA GLY A 538 -10.15 -25.71 -5.30
C GLY A 538 -10.65 -25.50 -6.72
N GLY A 539 -10.17 -26.31 -7.65
CA GLY A 539 -10.56 -26.24 -9.05
C GLY A 539 -10.58 -27.60 -9.74
N VAL A 540 -11.40 -27.70 -10.78
CA VAL A 540 -11.46 -28.85 -11.70
C VAL A 540 -11.41 -28.34 -13.14
N GLU A 541 -10.67 -29.04 -13.99
CA GLU A 541 -10.58 -28.73 -15.42
C GLU A 541 -10.74 -30.01 -16.25
N ILE A 542 -11.57 -29.91 -17.28
CA ILE A 542 -11.62 -30.86 -18.40
C ILE A 542 -11.06 -30.14 -19.62
N ALA A 543 -10.06 -30.72 -20.28
CA ALA A 543 -9.44 -30.13 -21.46
C ALA A 543 -9.16 -31.17 -22.55
N LYS A 544 -9.41 -30.83 -23.81
CA LYS A 544 -8.83 -31.50 -24.97
C LYS A 544 -7.68 -30.63 -25.49
N ARG A 545 -6.45 -31.13 -25.42
CA ARG A 545 -5.24 -30.38 -25.75
C ARG A 545 -4.67 -30.86 -27.08
N ILE A 546 -4.24 -29.91 -27.88
CA ILE A 546 -3.76 -30.13 -29.24
C ILE A 546 -2.41 -29.41 -29.37
N PRO A 547 -1.31 -30.12 -29.67
CA PRO A 547 -0.01 -29.49 -29.92
C PRO A 547 -0.11 -28.58 -31.14
N MET A 548 0.65 -27.49 -31.14
CA MET A 548 0.68 -26.56 -32.26
C MET A 548 2.07 -26.51 -32.89
N ARG A 549 2.09 -26.18 -34.18
CA ARG A 549 3.29 -25.97 -34.97
C ARG A 549 3.31 -24.54 -35.49
N ASN A 550 4.49 -24.07 -35.86
CA ASN A 550 4.60 -22.76 -36.48
C ASN A 550 3.92 -22.75 -37.85
N SER A 551 3.11 -21.73 -38.12
CA SER A 551 2.43 -21.51 -39.40
C SER A 551 2.84 -20.20 -40.09
N SER A 552 3.56 -19.33 -39.40
CA SER A 552 3.99 -18.03 -39.92
C SER A 552 5.37 -17.63 -39.42
N PHE A 553 6.19 -17.10 -40.33
CA PHE A 553 7.60 -16.72 -40.09
C PHE A 553 7.88 -15.28 -40.55
N ALA A 554 6.84 -14.44 -40.63
CA ALA A 554 6.98 -13.04 -41.00
C ALA A 554 7.89 -12.29 -40.01
N SER A 555 8.70 -11.38 -40.55
CA SER A 555 9.55 -10.46 -39.81
C SER A 555 9.65 -9.14 -40.57
N ILE A 556 9.89 -8.04 -39.85
CA ILE A 556 10.02 -6.70 -40.44
C ILE A 556 11.41 -6.52 -41.09
N PHE A 557 12.42 -7.25 -40.63
CA PHE A 557 13.76 -7.22 -41.20
C PHE A 557 14.14 -8.60 -41.75
N ASP A 558 14.60 -8.68 -43.00
CA ASP A 558 14.91 -9.97 -43.66
C ASP A 558 15.99 -10.80 -42.94
N ARG A 559 16.89 -10.15 -42.19
CA ARG A 559 17.93 -10.84 -41.41
C ARG A 559 17.41 -11.56 -40.16
N THR A 560 16.24 -11.18 -39.64
CA THR A 560 15.71 -11.69 -38.36
C THR A 560 14.79 -12.90 -38.53
N SER A 561 14.21 -13.14 -39.72
CA SER A 561 13.37 -14.32 -39.97
C SER A 561 14.11 -15.65 -39.73
N LYS A 562 15.42 -15.70 -40.03
CA LYS A 562 16.30 -16.87 -39.82
C LYS A 562 16.59 -17.21 -38.35
N MET A 563 16.15 -16.38 -37.40
CA MET A 563 16.37 -16.59 -35.96
C MET A 563 15.16 -17.22 -35.24
N THR A 564 14.03 -17.38 -35.93
CA THR A 564 12.84 -17.99 -35.34
C THR A 564 13.06 -19.47 -35.04
N THR A 565 12.55 -19.92 -33.89
CA THR A 565 12.67 -21.31 -33.40
C THR A 565 11.35 -22.03 -33.50
N SER A 566 11.39 -23.36 -33.48
CA SER A 566 10.18 -24.16 -33.47
C SER A 566 9.25 -23.85 -32.30
N ASN A 567 7.95 -24.14 -32.43
CA ASN A 567 7.02 -24.12 -31.31
C ASN A 567 7.33 -25.22 -30.26
N ASN A 568 8.22 -26.16 -30.58
CA ASN A 568 8.78 -27.12 -29.65
C ASN A 568 9.96 -26.51 -28.86
N PRO A 569 9.82 -26.18 -27.57
CA PRO A 569 10.93 -25.64 -26.77
C PRO A 569 12.05 -26.65 -26.47
N LEU A 570 11.81 -27.95 -26.58
CA LEU A 570 12.80 -28.99 -26.28
C LEU A 570 13.73 -29.26 -27.47
N ASP A 571 13.20 -29.12 -28.69
CA ASP A 571 13.98 -29.15 -29.94
C ASP A 571 13.61 -27.93 -30.80
N PRO A 572 14.37 -26.82 -30.65
CA PRO A 572 14.11 -25.58 -31.37
C PRO A 572 14.20 -25.69 -32.90
N THR A 573 14.71 -26.80 -33.44
CA THR A 573 14.90 -27.03 -34.88
C THR A 573 13.84 -27.95 -35.50
N SER A 574 13.03 -28.61 -34.68
CA SER A 574 12.08 -29.62 -35.12
C SER A 574 10.64 -29.20 -34.85
N GLU A 575 9.81 -29.19 -35.90
CA GLU A 575 8.35 -28.98 -35.80
C GLU A 575 7.60 -30.25 -35.38
N ALA A 576 8.27 -31.19 -34.71
CA ALA A 576 7.63 -32.36 -34.11
C ALA A 576 6.70 -31.93 -32.97
N ASP A 577 5.57 -32.64 -32.83
CA ASP A 577 4.63 -32.39 -31.76
C ASP A 577 5.26 -32.76 -30.40
N ILE A 578 5.26 -31.83 -29.46
CA ILE A 578 5.84 -32.03 -28.12
C ILE A 578 5.04 -32.99 -27.23
N PHE A 579 3.75 -33.22 -27.56
CA PHE A 579 2.90 -34.22 -26.92
C PHE A 579 1.75 -34.61 -27.88
N PRO A 580 1.17 -35.81 -27.77
CA PRO A 580 0.04 -36.23 -28.58
C PRO A 580 -1.25 -35.50 -28.20
N ILE A 581 -2.22 -35.42 -29.12
CA ILE A 581 -3.57 -34.93 -28.79
C ILE A 581 -4.16 -35.80 -27.68
N ASN A 582 -4.54 -35.18 -26.57
CA ASN A 582 -5.04 -35.88 -25.39
C ASN A 582 -6.24 -35.17 -24.75
N ASN A 583 -7.02 -35.94 -23.99
CA ASN A 583 -8.00 -35.38 -23.06
C ASN A 583 -7.41 -35.44 -21.64
N ALA A 584 -7.54 -34.37 -20.90
CA ALA A 584 -7.06 -34.22 -19.54
C ALA A 584 -8.25 -33.89 -18.63
N PHE A 585 -8.41 -34.67 -17.55
CA PHE A 585 -9.22 -34.31 -16.40
C PHE A 585 -8.25 -34.07 -15.25
N SER A 586 -8.31 -32.87 -14.67
CA SER A 586 -7.42 -32.49 -13.59
C SER A 586 -8.15 -31.81 -12.45
N VAL A 587 -7.64 -31.99 -11.24
CA VAL A 587 -8.10 -31.37 -10.01
C VAL A 587 -6.93 -30.64 -9.38
N GLU A 588 -7.19 -29.44 -8.86
CA GLU A 588 -6.21 -28.62 -8.14
C GLU A 588 -6.79 -28.21 -6.78
N ALA A 589 -5.96 -28.29 -5.74
CA ALA A 589 -6.27 -27.77 -4.42
C ALA A 589 -5.08 -26.97 -3.89
N LYS A 590 -5.32 -25.71 -3.55
CA LYS A 590 -4.33 -24.78 -2.99
C LYS A 590 -4.78 -24.29 -1.62
N LEU A 591 -3.89 -24.40 -0.65
CA LEU A 591 -4.06 -23.89 0.69
C LEU A 591 -2.98 -22.83 0.93
N SER A 592 -3.35 -21.64 1.37
CA SER A 592 -2.40 -20.58 1.72
C SER A 592 -2.74 -20.03 3.09
N TYR A 593 -1.77 -20.05 4.00
CA TYR A 593 -1.95 -19.59 5.38
C TYR A 593 -0.92 -18.52 5.75
N THR A 594 -1.40 -17.34 6.11
CA THR A 594 -0.58 -16.26 6.66
C THR A 594 -0.78 -16.16 8.17
N PHE A 595 0.28 -16.42 8.94
CA PHE A 595 0.22 -16.41 10.40
C PHE A 595 -0.01 -15.00 10.96
N GLY A 596 -0.93 -14.85 11.91
CA GLY A 596 -1.20 -13.57 12.59
C GLY A 596 -1.56 -12.43 11.63
N GLN A 597 -2.30 -12.74 10.57
CA GLN A 597 -2.64 -11.79 9.51
C GLN A 597 -3.57 -10.70 10.05
N HIS A 598 -3.03 -9.52 10.32
CA HIS A 598 -3.84 -8.37 10.71
C HIS A 598 -4.72 -7.87 9.56
N TYR A 599 -5.91 -7.38 9.90
CA TYR A 599 -6.84 -6.86 8.91
C TYR A 599 -7.71 -5.72 9.45
N THR A 600 -8.24 -4.94 8.50
CA THR A 600 -9.28 -3.95 8.71
C THR A 600 -10.61 -4.49 8.16
N THR A 601 -11.64 -4.55 9.01
CA THR A 601 -13.01 -4.89 8.61
C THR A 601 -13.74 -3.64 8.13
N ARG A 602 -14.36 -3.72 6.95
CA ARG A 602 -15.13 -2.64 6.34
C ARG A 602 -16.55 -3.10 5.95
N PRO A 603 -17.49 -2.15 5.72
CA PRO A 603 -18.82 -2.49 5.22
C PRO A 603 -18.81 -3.25 3.88
N ASP A 604 -17.84 -2.96 3.02
CA ASP A 604 -17.66 -3.50 1.67
C ASP A 604 -16.72 -4.71 1.59
N GLY A 605 -16.02 -5.09 2.66
CA GLY A 605 -15.13 -6.25 2.68
C GLY A 605 -14.05 -6.21 3.75
N LYS A 606 -13.06 -7.09 3.61
CA LYS A 606 -11.86 -7.14 4.47
C LYS A 606 -10.65 -6.61 3.70
N VAL A 607 -9.77 -5.87 4.38
CA VAL A 607 -8.47 -5.45 3.84
C VAL A 607 -7.36 -5.98 4.73
N TYR A 608 -6.47 -6.80 4.17
CA TYR A 608 -5.30 -7.31 4.88
C TYR A 608 -4.23 -6.22 5.02
N GLU A 609 -3.65 -6.14 6.21
CA GLU A 609 -2.44 -5.36 6.45
C GLU A 609 -1.20 -6.14 5.99
N GLN A 610 -0.04 -5.47 5.91
CA GLN A 610 1.20 -6.15 5.58
C GLN A 610 1.51 -7.28 6.57
N ALA A 611 1.77 -8.49 6.06
CA ALA A 611 2.06 -9.67 6.86
C ALA A 611 3.32 -9.48 7.71
N ARG A 612 3.24 -9.84 8.99
CA ARG A 612 4.37 -9.75 9.95
C ARG A 612 5.14 -11.06 10.08
N LEU A 613 4.49 -12.16 9.74
CA LEU A 613 5.03 -13.51 9.75
C LEU A 613 4.94 -14.08 8.32
N PRO A 614 5.70 -15.15 8.02
CA PRO A 614 5.67 -15.78 6.70
C PRO A 614 4.29 -16.32 6.32
N THR A 615 4.08 -16.51 5.03
CA THR A 615 2.96 -17.25 4.46
C THR A 615 3.47 -18.64 4.06
N ILE A 616 2.68 -19.68 4.35
CA ILE A 616 2.91 -21.03 3.84
C ILE A 616 1.83 -21.34 2.81
N MET A 617 2.22 -21.82 1.64
CA MET A 617 1.31 -22.30 0.61
C MET A 617 1.56 -23.77 0.32
N MET A 618 0.50 -24.56 0.20
CA MET A 618 0.54 -25.94 -0.29
C MET A 618 -0.28 -26.03 -1.57
N ASP A 619 0.28 -26.66 -2.59
CA ASP A 619 -0.38 -26.94 -3.87
C ASP A 619 -0.41 -28.44 -4.10
N TYR A 620 -1.57 -28.96 -4.48
CA TYR A 620 -1.74 -30.33 -4.90
C TYR A 620 -2.50 -30.36 -6.23
N ARG A 621 -1.91 -31.02 -7.23
CA ARG A 621 -2.50 -31.19 -8.56
C ARG A 621 -2.56 -32.67 -8.89
N LYS A 622 -3.70 -33.13 -9.42
CA LYS A 622 -3.91 -34.53 -9.83
C LYS A 622 -4.49 -34.60 -11.23
N GLY A 623 -3.85 -35.37 -12.11
CA GLY A 623 -4.44 -35.85 -13.35
C GLY A 623 -5.12 -37.20 -13.12
N ILE A 624 -6.36 -37.38 -13.58
CA ILE A 624 -7.13 -38.61 -13.32
C ILE A 624 -7.47 -39.30 -14.64
N PRO A 625 -6.99 -40.53 -14.88
CA PRO A 625 -7.28 -41.26 -16.11
C PRO A 625 -8.72 -41.80 -16.13
N GLY A 626 -9.24 -42.11 -17.31
CA GLY A 626 -10.55 -42.75 -17.53
C GLY A 626 -11.76 -41.82 -17.42
N VAL A 627 -11.71 -40.81 -16.55
CA VAL A 627 -12.78 -39.81 -16.41
C VAL A 627 -12.90 -38.99 -17.70
N LEU A 628 -14.07 -39.01 -18.33
CA LEU A 628 -14.33 -38.29 -19.60
C LEU A 628 -13.29 -38.59 -20.70
N LYS A 629 -12.84 -39.85 -20.78
CA LYS A 629 -11.78 -40.30 -21.70
C LYS A 629 -10.44 -39.61 -21.48
N SER A 630 -10.18 -39.16 -20.26
CA SER A 630 -8.88 -38.62 -19.90
C SER A 630 -7.81 -39.71 -19.93
N VAL A 631 -6.61 -39.32 -20.37
CA VAL A 631 -5.44 -40.18 -20.46
C VAL A 631 -4.29 -39.68 -19.60
N VAL A 632 -4.48 -38.62 -18.83
CA VAL A 632 -3.43 -38.09 -17.92
C VAL A 632 -3.53 -38.80 -16.58
N ASP A 633 -2.39 -39.15 -16.01
CA ASP A 633 -2.28 -39.79 -14.70
C ASP A 633 -1.00 -39.29 -14.02
N TYR A 634 -1.19 -38.40 -13.04
CA TYR A 634 -0.09 -37.83 -12.27
C TYR A 634 -0.58 -37.27 -10.94
N ASP A 635 0.35 -37.17 -10.00
CA ASP A 635 0.15 -36.54 -8.69
C ASP A 635 1.33 -35.60 -8.43
N PHE A 636 1.05 -34.33 -8.16
CA PHE A 636 2.04 -33.32 -7.86
C PHE A 636 1.71 -32.64 -6.53
N ILE A 637 2.74 -32.46 -5.70
CA ILE A 637 2.64 -31.69 -4.46
C ILE A 637 3.79 -30.68 -4.37
N SER A 638 3.51 -29.46 -3.91
CA SER A 638 4.54 -28.51 -3.50
C SER A 638 4.16 -27.74 -2.24
N ALA A 639 5.19 -27.28 -1.55
CA ALA A 639 5.09 -26.41 -0.40
C ALA A 639 6.00 -25.18 -0.60
N ASP A 640 5.43 -24.01 -0.38
CA ASP A 640 6.13 -22.73 -0.48
C ASP A 640 6.10 -22.04 0.88
N ILE A 641 7.21 -21.41 1.26
CA ILE A 641 7.27 -20.50 2.41
C ILE A 641 7.90 -19.19 1.97
N PHE A 642 7.24 -18.07 2.25
CA PHE A 642 7.72 -16.77 1.81
C PHE A 642 7.29 -15.64 2.73
N GLN A 643 8.08 -14.57 2.71
CA GLN A 643 7.72 -13.32 3.36
C GLN A 643 8.34 -12.16 2.60
N ASP A 644 7.51 -11.15 2.29
CA ASP A 644 7.93 -9.95 1.59
C ASP A 644 8.13 -8.78 2.58
N LYS A 645 9.16 -7.97 2.31
CA LYS A 645 9.47 -6.71 3.02
C LYS A 645 9.64 -6.87 4.54
N ILE A 646 10.40 -7.89 4.95
CA ILE A 646 10.83 -8.08 6.33
C ILE A 646 11.69 -6.86 6.74
N PRO A 647 11.25 -6.06 7.71
CA PRO A 647 11.96 -4.85 8.08
C PRO A 647 13.27 -5.18 8.81
N THR A 648 14.39 -4.68 8.30
CA THR A 648 15.74 -4.86 8.91
C THR A 648 16.23 -3.61 9.66
N GLY A 649 15.28 -2.80 10.14
CA GLY A 649 15.56 -1.53 10.81
C GLY A 649 16.00 -0.47 9.81
N LEU A 650 17.19 0.10 9.99
CA LEU A 650 17.76 1.16 9.14
C LEU A 650 18.48 0.62 7.90
N TRP A 651 18.59 -0.71 7.76
CA TRP A 651 19.20 -1.37 6.61
C TRP A 651 18.21 -1.61 5.47
N GLY A 652 16.95 -1.19 5.62
CA GLY A 652 15.91 -1.39 4.61
C GLY A 652 15.11 -2.66 4.91
N TYR A 653 14.87 -3.49 3.91
CA TYR A 653 14.04 -4.69 4.05
C TYR A 653 14.53 -5.85 3.19
N SER A 654 14.26 -7.07 3.66
CA SER A 654 14.56 -8.29 2.92
C SER A 654 13.28 -9.03 2.55
N SER A 655 13.33 -9.79 1.47
CA SER A 655 12.27 -10.69 1.04
C SER A 655 12.87 -12.05 0.73
N PHE A 656 12.17 -13.13 1.08
CA PHE A 656 12.58 -14.48 0.74
C PHE A 656 11.39 -15.31 0.25
N TYR A 657 11.68 -16.28 -0.61
CA TYR A 657 10.73 -17.29 -1.07
C TYR A 657 11.48 -18.60 -1.24
N ILE A 658 10.93 -19.68 -0.69
CA ILE A 658 11.46 -21.03 -0.83
C ILE A 658 10.29 -21.91 -1.26
N SER A 659 10.45 -22.63 -2.37
CA SER A 659 9.49 -23.60 -2.88
C SER A 659 10.17 -24.95 -3.07
N ALA A 660 9.52 -26.00 -2.59
CA ALA A 660 9.94 -27.37 -2.85
C ALA A 660 8.73 -28.18 -3.30
N GLY A 661 8.89 -28.95 -4.36
CA GLY A 661 7.82 -29.77 -4.91
C GLY A 661 8.33 -31.06 -5.49
N LYS A 662 7.41 -32.01 -5.73
CA LYS A 662 7.70 -33.31 -6.32
C LYS A 662 6.45 -33.89 -6.98
N PHE A 663 6.66 -34.55 -8.12
CA PHE A 663 5.69 -35.49 -8.66
C PHE A 663 5.77 -36.84 -7.92
N LEU A 664 4.67 -37.24 -7.29
CA LEU A 664 4.53 -38.52 -6.60
C LEU A 664 4.18 -39.66 -7.57
N ASN A 665 3.55 -39.29 -8.69
CA ASN A 665 3.15 -40.17 -9.78
C ASN A 665 3.30 -39.41 -11.10
N THR A 666 3.84 -40.09 -12.12
CA THR A 666 4.06 -39.57 -13.46
C THR A 666 3.76 -40.60 -14.54
N GLU A 667 2.86 -41.56 -14.30
CA GLU A 667 2.54 -42.63 -15.24
C GLU A 667 2.16 -42.11 -16.64
N SER A 668 1.36 -41.03 -16.70
CA SER A 668 1.02 -40.35 -17.95
C SER A 668 0.98 -38.84 -17.73
N LEU A 669 2.18 -38.23 -17.76
CA LEU A 669 2.41 -36.79 -17.63
C LEU A 669 2.85 -36.19 -18.97
N TYR A 670 2.22 -35.09 -19.37
CA TYR A 670 2.56 -34.37 -20.60
C TYR A 670 3.14 -32.99 -20.30
N TYR A 671 3.85 -32.41 -21.26
CA TYR A 671 4.58 -31.16 -21.08
C TYR A 671 3.78 -30.02 -20.43
N PRO A 672 2.52 -29.73 -20.82
CA PRO A 672 1.73 -28.66 -20.17
C PRO A 672 1.37 -28.90 -18.69
N ASP A 673 1.48 -30.13 -18.21
CA ASP A 673 1.20 -30.50 -16.81
C ASP A 673 2.45 -30.49 -15.93
N MET A 674 3.65 -30.49 -16.54
CA MET A 674 4.92 -30.43 -15.84
C MET A 674 5.01 -29.17 -14.97
N HIS A 675 5.92 -29.17 -14.00
CA HIS A 675 6.16 -27.99 -13.20
C HIS A 675 7.06 -27.02 -13.95
N HIS A 676 6.55 -25.83 -14.21
CA HIS A 676 7.28 -24.75 -14.87
C HIS A 676 7.71 -23.68 -13.88
N PHE A 677 8.72 -22.91 -14.25
CA PHE A 677 9.26 -21.81 -13.46
C PHE A 677 9.01 -20.47 -14.16
N THR A 678 8.91 -19.39 -13.39
CA THR A 678 8.80 -18.03 -13.95
C THR A 678 10.19 -17.52 -14.32
N GLY A 679 10.50 -17.54 -15.61
CA GLY A 679 11.76 -17.02 -16.15
C GLY A 679 11.62 -15.68 -16.85
N ASN A 680 12.74 -15.13 -17.32
CA ASN A 680 12.73 -13.99 -18.22
C ASN A 680 13.97 -13.93 -19.13
N GLN A 681 13.71 -13.99 -20.44
CA GLN A 681 14.74 -13.87 -21.48
C GLN A 681 14.75 -12.51 -22.18
N THR A 682 13.86 -11.62 -21.78
CA THR A 682 13.65 -10.33 -22.45
C THR A 682 14.29 -9.17 -21.70
N ALA A 683 14.44 -8.03 -22.36
CA ALA A 683 14.98 -6.83 -21.71
C ALA A 683 14.02 -6.23 -20.67
N ILE A 684 12.71 -6.46 -20.82
CA ILE A 684 11.67 -5.95 -19.92
C ILE A 684 11.14 -7.08 -19.04
N TYR A 685 11.21 -6.96 -17.72
CA TYR A 685 10.80 -8.04 -16.81
C TYR A 685 9.77 -7.57 -15.80
N ASN A 686 9.13 -8.52 -15.11
CA ASN A 686 8.26 -8.24 -13.97
C ASN A 686 9.08 -8.34 -12.67
N PRO A 687 9.25 -7.25 -11.90
CA PRO A 687 10.05 -7.22 -10.68
C PRO A 687 9.27 -7.65 -9.44
N LEU A 688 8.01 -8.08 -9.60
CA LEU A 688 7.25 -8.60 -8.47
C LEU A 688 8.00 -9.82 -7.92
N PHE A 689 8.41 -9.74 -6.66
CA PHE A 689 9.06 -10.83 -5.97
C PHE A 689 8.02 -11.92 -5.62
N PRO A 690 8.32 -13.23 -5.80
CA PRO A 690 9.54 -13.82 -6.36
C PRO A 690 9.47 -14.01 -7.88
N ASN A 691 10.57 -13.84 -8.60
CA ASN A 691 10.70 -14.15 -10.03
C ASN A 691 12.17 -14.34 -10.41
N PHE A 692 12.47 -15.23 -11.35
CA PHE A 692 13.81 -15.28 -11.93
C PHE A 692 13.98 -14.19 -12.99
N HIS A 693 15.11 -13.48 -12.93
CA HIS A 693 15.37 -12.34 -13.81
C HIS A 693 15.98 -12.76 -15.15
N PHE A 694 16.66 -13.91 -15.18
CA PHE A 694 17.43 -14.38 -16.32
C PHE A 694 17.17 -15.84 -16.71
N LEU A 695 16.31 -16.56 -15.97
CA LEU A 695 16.01 -17.97 -16.26
C LEU A 695 15.31 -18.09 -17.62
N ASP A 696 15.65 -19.15 -18.36
CA ASP A 696 14.99 -19.49 -19.61
C ASP A 696 13.51 -19.85 -19.36
N PHE A 697 12.63 -19.46 -20.28
CA PHE A 697 11.19 -19.65 -20.12
C PHE A 697 10.74 -21.11 -20.07
N TYR A 698 11.50 -22.04 -20.66
CA TYR A 698 11.08 -23.44 -20.83
C TYR A 698 12.14 -24.46 -20.43
N ALA A 699 13.43 -24.12 -20.53
CA ALA A 699 14.53 -25.08 -20.42
C ALA A 699 14.67 -25.76 -19.05
N TYR A 700 14.05 -25.23 -18.00
CA TYR A 700 14.11 -25.77 -16.63
C TYR A 700 12.81 -26.44 -16.17
N THR A 701 11.83 -26.60 -17.05
CA THR A 701 10.61 -27.36 -16.76
C THR A 701 10.95 -28.77 -16.24
N THR A 702 10.22 -29.26 -15.23
CA THR A 702 10.51 -30.53 -14.56
C THR A 702 9.29 -31.43 -14.38
N ASN A 703 9.51 -32.74 -14.49
CA ASN A 703 8.54 -33.80 -14.18
C ASN A 703 8.87 -34.54 -12.87
N ASP A 704 9.84 -34.07 -12.09
CA ASP A 704 10.24 -34.70 -10.83
C ASP A 704 10.28 -33.64 -9.71
N LYS A 705 11.15 -33.84 -8.73
CA LYS A 705 11.38 -32.94 -7.60
C LYS A 705 12.18 -31.70 -7.98
N PHE A 706 11.92 -30.62 -7.28
CA PHE A 706 12.71 -29.40 -7.37
C PHE A 706 12.81 -28.68 -6.02
N LEU A 707 13.80 -27.79 -5.94
CA LEU A 707 13.94 -26.78 -4.90
C LEU A 707 14.26 -25.45 -5.57
N GLU A 708 13.45 -24.44 -5.27
CA GLU A 708 13.55 -23.06 -5.74
C GLU A 708 13.71 -22.14 -4.52
N VAL A 709 14.68 -21.24 -4.56
CA VAL A 709 14.99 -20.29 -3.49
C VAL A 709 15.26 -18.92 -4.08
N HIS A 710 14.62 -17.90 -3.55
CA HIS A 710 14.84 -16.49 -3.89
C HIS A 710 15.13 -15.69 -2.64
N TYR A 711 16.05 -14.74 -2.76
CA TYR A 711 16.32 -13.75 -1.73
C TYR A 711 16.58 -12.39 -2.38
N GLU A 712 15.95 -11.35 -1.85
CA GLU A 712 16.19 -9.97 -2.25
C GLU A 712 16.34 -9.09 -1.01
N HIS A 713 17.25 -8.13 -1.08
CA HIS A 713 17.42 -7.10 -0.08
C HIS A 713 17.42 -5.73 -0.75
N ASN A 714 16.53 -4.85 -0.29
CA ASN A 714 16.50 -3.45 -0.69
C ASN A 714 17.00 -2.60 0.48
N PHE A 715 18.08 -1.84 0.23
CA PHE A 715 18.77 -1.02 1.22
C PHE A 715 18.10 0.33 1.51
N ALA A 716 16.94 0.61 0.91
CA ALA A 716 16.18 1.84 1.05
C ALA A 716 17.02 3.13 0.81
N GLY A 717 17.96 3.08 -0.13
CA GLY A 717 18.80 4.22 -0.50
C GLY A 717 19.99 4.45 0.44
N ARG A 718 20.40 3.48 1.27
CA ARG A 718 21.39 3.65 2.35
C ARG A 718 22.76 4.15 1.87
N PHE A 719 23.19 3.75 0.67
CA PHE A 719 24.56 3.97 0.18
C PHE A 719 24.63 5.16 -0.78
N LEU A 720 23.89 5.13 -1.88
CA LEU A 720 23.80 6.16 -2.92
C LEU A 720 23.33 7.49 -2.37
N SER A 721 22.52 7.49 -1.31
CA SER A 721 22.12 8.74 -0.68
C SER A 721 23.27 9.50 -0.01
N LYS A 722 24.42 8.85 0.24
CA LYS A 722 25.65 9.51 0.72
C LYS A 722 26.45 10.16 -0.40
N ILE A 723 26.18 9.80 -1.66
CA ILE A 723 26.93 10.29 -2.82
C ILE A 723 26.30 11.61 -3.32
N PRO A 724 27.03 12.74 -3.30
CA PRO A 724 26.45 14.07 -3.55
C PRO A 724 25.70 14.26 -4.88
N ILE A 725 26.14 13.59 -5.93
CA ILE A 725 25.61 13.72 -7.30
C ILE A 725 24.28 12.98 -7.46
N VAL A 726 24.20 11.74 -6.96
CA VAL A 726 23.04 10.86 -7.18
C VAL A 726 21.99 10.92 -6.05
N ARG A 727 22.32 11.47 -4.87
CA ARG A 727 21.38 11.53 -3.73
C ARG A 727 20.05 12.24 -4.03
N LYS A 728 20.05 13.23 -4.94
CA LYS A 728 18.83 13.97 -5.34
C LYS A 728 17.84 13.09 -6.11
N MET A 729 18.31 12.01 -6.74
CA MET A 729 17.46 11.07 -7.47
C MET A 729 16.68 10.13 -6.52
N LYS A 730 17.07 10.06 -5.23
CA LYS A 730 16.44 9.23 -4.20
C LYS A 730 16.27 7.76 -4.65
N LEU A 731 17.31 7.22 -5.29
CA LEU A 731 17.37 5.82 -5.74
C LEU A 731 17.52 4.88 -4.54
N GLU A 732 16.90 3.71 -4.65
CA GLU A 732 17.02 2.59 -3.71
C GLU A 732 17.92 1.51 -4.33
N GLU A 733 18.91 1.03 -3.57
CA GLU A 733 19.81 -0.04 -3.99
C GLU A 733 19.22 -1.39 -3.64
N ILE A 734 19.35 -2.34 -4.56
CA ILE A 734 18.84 -3.70 -4.41
C ILE A 734 19.97 -4.68 -4.70
N VAL A 735 20.03 -5.75 -3.91
CA VAL A 735 20.84 -6.93 -4.21
C VAL A 735 19.95 -8.14 -4.03
N GLY A 736 20.03 -9.08 -4.96
CA GLY A 736 19.26 -10.31 -4.85
C GLY A 736 19.87 -11.44 -5.64
N GLY A 737 19.28 -12.61 -5.49
CA GLY A 737 19.68 -13.80 -6.20
C GLY A 737 18.69 -14.92 -6.00
N ALA A 738 18.80 -15.92 -6.87
CA ALA A 738 17.94 -17.07 -6.83
C ALA A 738 18.71 -18.35 -7.17
N TYR A 739 18.22 -19.46 -6.65
CA TYR A 739 18.75 -20.79 -6.84
C TYR A 739 17.62 -21.73 -7.21
N LEU A 740 17.85 -22.55 -8.23
CA LEU A 740 16.94 -23.61 -8.65
C LEU A 740 17.74 -24.89 -8.82
N THR A 741 17.24 -25.98 -8.26
CA THR A 741 17.81 -27.30 -8.51
C THR A 741 16.74 -28.35 -8.71
N GLN A 742 17.03 -29.27 -9.62
CA GLN A 742 16.25 -30.45 -9.96
C GLN A 742 17.25 -31.58 -10.33
N PRO A 743 16.83 -32.85 -10.44
CA PRO A 743 17.75 -33.98 -10.61
C PRO A 743 18.78 -33.83 -11.75
N LEU A 744 18.42 -33.18 -12.85
CA LEU A 744 19.27 -33.06 -14.03
C LEU A 744 19.93 -31.69 -14.22
N LEU A 745 19.41 -30.64 -13.57
CA LEU A 745 19.80 -29.26 -13.85
C LEU A 745 19.84 -28.45 -12.55
N SER A 746 20.86 -27.60 -12.45
CA SER A 746 20.95 -26.58 -11.41
C SER A 746 21.19 -25.22 -12.06
N TYR A 747 20.62 -24.19 -11.45
CA TYR A 747 20.66 -22.82 -11.92
C TYR A 747 20.85 -21.86 -10.76
N HIS A 748 21.64 -20.82 -11.02
CA HIS A 748 21.93 -19.76 -10.08
C HIS A 748 21.84 -18.43 -10.81
N GLU A 749 21.34 -17.41 -10.11
CA GLU A 749 21.47 -16.03 -10.54
C GLU A 749 21.75 -15.10 -9.36
N ALA A 750 22.43 -14.01 -9.67
CA ALA A 750 22.68 -12.91 -8.74
C ALA A 750 22.58 -11.59 -9.50
N TYR A 751 22.02 -10.58 -8.85
CA TYR A 751 21.84 -9.27 -9.45
C TYR A 751 22.00 -8.14 -8.44
N VAL A 752 22.36 -6.98 -8.98
CA VAL A 752 22.35 -5.70 -8.30
C VAL A 752 21.43 -4.76 -9.07
N GLY A 753 20.61 -3.99 -8.36
CA GLY A 753 19.55 -3.19 -8.95
C GLY A 753 19.44 -1.80 -8.35
N LEU A 754 18.85 -0.90 -9.14
CA LEU A 754 18.48 0.45 -8.74
C LEU A 754 16.99 0.65 -8.98
N GLN A 755 16.26 1.05 -7.93
CA GLN A 755 14.82 1.28 -7.99
C GLN A 755 14.47 2.73 -7.65
N ARG A 756 13.48 3.27 -8.35
CA ARG A 756 12.81 4.52 -7.99
C ARG A 756 11.36 4.49 -8.43
N LEU A 757 10.44 4.56 -7.46
CA LEU A 757 9.00 4.56 -7.74
C LEU A 757 8.62 3.35 -8.60
N VAL A 758 8.23 3.60 -9.86
CA VAL A 758 7.78 2.60 -10.85
C VAL A 758 8.88 2.10 -11.79
N PHE A 759 10.11 2.60 -11.63
CA PHE A 759 11.25 2.23 -12.47
C PHE A 759 12.23 1.38 -11.68
N ARG A 760 12.73 0.32 -12.30
CA ARG A 760 13.82 -0.50 -11.76
C ARG A 760 14.77 -0.94 -12.88
N LEU A 761 16.06 -0.88 -12.61
CA LEU A 761 17.11 -1.35 -13.52
C LEU A 761 18.03 -2.30 -12.76
N ASP A 762 18.13 -3.53 -13.23
CA ASP A 762 18.95 -4.56 -12.65
C ASP A 762 20.08 -4.95 -13.62
N TYR A 763 21.27 -5.15 -13.07
CA TYR A 763 22.37 -5.83 -13.74
C TYR A 763 22.63 -7.13 -13.01
N GLY A 764 22.63 -8.24 -13.73
CA GLY A 764 22.83 -9.54 -13.12
C GLY A 764 23.56 -10.51 -14.00
N MET A 765 23.91 -11.63 -13.37
CA MET A 765 24.50 -12.77 -14.03
C MET A 765 23.74 -14.03 -13.63
N SER A 766 23.63 -14.97 -14.56
CA SER A 766 23.15 -16.31 -14.31
C SER A 766 24.14 -17.36 -14.81
N TRP A 767 24.21 -18.48 -14.10
CA TRP A 767 25.12 -19.58 -14.43
C TRP A 767 24.55 -20.93 -14.02
N SER A 768 25.00 -21.95 -14.74
CA SER A 768 24.65 -23.35 -14.53
C SER A 768 25.86 -24.23 -14.85
N PRO A 769 26.01 -25.40 -14.20
CA PRO A 769 27.09 -26.33 -14.54
C PRO A 769 27.10 -26.65 -16.05
N GLY A 770 28.27 -26.54 -16.68
CA GLY A 770 28.44 -26.83 -18.10
C GLY A 770 27.91 -25.78 -19.09
N ARG A 771 27.38 -24.64 -18.62
CA ARG A 771 26.95 -23.51 -19.48
C ARG A 771 27.77 -22.25 -19.19
N ARG A 772 28.01 -21.44 -20.23
CA ARG A 772 28.66 -20.13 -20.06
C ARG A 772 27.76 -19.21 -19.23
N ALA A 773 28.34 -18.45 -18.31
CA ALA A 773 27.60 -17.45 -17.54
C ALA A 773 27.00 -16.39 -18.48
N TYR A 774 25.70 -16.12 -18.30
CA TYR A 774 24.98 -15.08 -19.02
C TYR A 774 24.94 -13.81 -18.18
N ARG A 775 25.12 -12.64 -18.80
CA ARG A 775 25.10 -11.34 -18.12
C ARG A 775 24.24 -10.38 -18.92
N ALA A 776 23.32 -9.68 -18.26
CA ALA A 776 22.45 -8.73 -18.93
C ALA A 776 21.92 -7.67 -17.97
N PHE A 777 21.47 -6.57 -18.58
CA PHE A 777 20.60 -5.61 -17.92
C PHE A 777 19.14 -6.02 -18.08
N ARG A 778 18.33 -5.76 -17.06
CA ARG A 778 16.88 -5.93 -17.04
C ARG A 778 16.22 -4.63 -16.60
N LEU A 779 15.27 -4.15 -17.37
CA LEU A 779 14.52 -2.94 -17.08
C LEU A 779 13.09 -3.31 -16.68
N PHE A 780 12.57 -2.66 -15.66
CA PHE A 780 11.15 -2.63 -15.38
C PHE A 780 10.62 -1.21 -15.42
N TYR A 781 9.41 -1.11 -15.97
CA TYR A 781 8.55 0.04 -15.90
C TYR A 781 7.10 -0.44 -15.83
N GLY A 782 6.38 -0.06 -14.77
CA GLY A 782 4.97 -0.42 -14.61
C GLY A 782 4.25 0.46 -13.61
N PHE A 783 3.04 0.91 -13.96
CA PHE A 783 2.14 1.66 -13.09
C PHE A 783 1.20 0.75 -12.31
#